data_AF-A0A838T3B9-F1
#
_entry.id   AF-A0A838T3B9-F1
#
_cell.length_a   1.000
_cell.length_b   1.000
_cell.length_c   1.000
_cell.angle_alpha   90.00
_cell.angle_beta   90.00
_cell.angle_gamma   90.00
#
_symmetry.space_group_name_H-M   'P 1'
#
loop_
_entity.id
_entity.type
_entity.pdbx_description
1 polymer ?
#
loop_
_entity_poly.entity_id
_entity_poly.type
_entity_poly.pdbx_seq_one_letter_code
_entity_poly.pdbx_strand_id
1 'polypeptide(L)'
;MKNRLLLIISICLLLMQQLQASIITVTSNADDGPGTLRAAIDSSNANFGVVDTIYFDLPNDAASRMIVLQRDLTACVDEVVIDASTQKGDPLGTSTAKVEITSLTQGFSGISLAADSSFIFGLFIHHFQYGIYVSKSYCRVGDINRGNVIVDCSAACIRILSSNHNEIKGNYIGIDTSGNTYGSVTDGIVCTSSSAIIIGGKLPGARNVISGNLNGIYLQNVIGVNITNNYIGTKYSGGGQPSVGNEYGIYAQDLNSNIDIGGDTLTEQNLISGNYQAGIYGTFYSSRIRGNGIGIDKNGTATGNGTYGIYLASASSDVIIGGDSLSQPNVIANNGADAIFLEGNCERNTFSQNSIYNNGGGITLNGGNGGIDYPALMTVSNKGVTGNAVPGYKIEVFEDDSASDCEGQTFLGSIITGANGVFTLTAPVTTLSVTATATDTAGNTSKFTPCKDTAYQSCIIPNILADSVGCSGNSIVAWDASLTLPGTSIISWAWAFGDGTVSSDQFPNHVYSDTGNYQITLYVTNDAGCSGQATANIHINASPIAILITNDEICTGSPVSLLNESSGGTNDSIVSLLWDFGDGTTSVLDSPAHSYSNPGTYTISLTVTNSKGCAKSTSVNVLVDPSPVPSFSYDSTGGHHVIFTNTSTSNGTPAYTWDFGDSTTSTSTNPVHDYNQDGRYNVCLTVFDDLCLQSIQNCQIVDIVTGVHNIIPELQKILISPNPASSHIILTNGGNVIKISSVQLLNLIDNISVAEGQKTMYQGDMLTISLPPLSNGIYLLHIETDKGILTEKILIQR
;
A
#
# COMPACT_ATOMS: atom_id res chain seq x y z
N MET A 1 4.04 56.20 -23.46
CA MET A 1 3.73 55.57 -22.16
C MET A 1 2.73 54.41 -22.28
N LYS A 2 1.62 54.53 -23.02
CA LYS A 2 0.66 53.41 -23.22
C LYS A 2 1.27 52.13 -23.85
N ASN A 3 2.19 52.24 -24.80
CA ASN A 3 2.81 51.04 -25.42
C ASN A 3 3.88 50.35 -24.54
N ARG A 4 4.42 51.03 -23.52
CA ARG A 4 5.33 50.38 -22.54
C ARG A 4 4.56 49.67 -21.44
N LEU A 5 3.36 50.15 -21.09
CA LEU A 5 2.48 49.47 -20.13
C LEU A 5 1.87 48.19 -20.73
N LEU A 6 1.52 48.20 -22.03
CA LEU A 6 1.03 47.00 -22.72
C LEU A 6 2.11 45.91 -22.87
N LEU A 7 3.37 46.31 -23.10
CA LEU A 7 4.48 45.36 -23.18
C LEU A 7 4.83 44.76 -21.82
N ILE A 8 4.72 45.53 -20.72
CA ILE A 8 4.92 45.03 -19.35
C ILE A 8 3.75 44.14 -18.92
N ILE A 9 2.50 44.46 -19.29
CA ILE A 9 1.35 43.59 -19.03
C ILE A 9 1.40 42.31 -19.89
N SER A 10 1.83 42.38 -21.15
CA SER A 10 2.04 41.20 -21.99
C SER A 10 3.25 40.36 -21.58
N ILE A 11 4.32 40.96 -21.04
CA ILE A 11 5.46 40.21 -20.46
C ILE A 11 5.07 39.62 -19.10
N CYS A 12 4.27 40.30 -18.27
CA CYS A 12 3.69 39.71 -17.06
C CYS A 12 2.66 38.60 -17.37
N LEU A 13 1.87 38.72 -18.44
CA LEU A 13 0.98 37.62 -18.90
C LEU A 13 1.76 36.47 -19.55
N LEU A 14 2.87 36.72 -20.26
CA LEU A 14 3.75 35.66 -20.77
C LEU A 14 4.55 34.97 -19.65
N LEU A 15 4.92 35.70 -18.60
CA LEU A 15 5.55 35.14 -17.39
C LEU A 15 4.53 34.45 -16.47
N MET A 16 3.24 34.78 -16.56
CA MET A 16 2.16 34.05 -15.87
C MET A 16 1.58 32.88 -16.69
N GLN A 17 1.96 32.72 -17.96
CA GLN A 17 1.50 31.61 -18.83
C GLN A 17 2.59 30.57 -19.17
N GLN A 18 3.77 30.64 -18.56
CA GLN A 18 4.71 29.52 -18.53
C GLN A 18 4.59 28.71 -17.23
N LEU A 19 3.38 28.29 -16.90
CA LEU A 19 3.20 26.99 -16.24
C LEU A 19 3.47 25.94 -17.32
N GLN A 20 4.76 25.70 -17.60
CA GLN A 20 5.16 24.49 -18.33
C GLN A 20 4.60 23.31 -17.55
N ALA A 21 3.75 22.51 -18.21
CA ALA A 21 3.31 21.22 -17.71
C ALA A 21 4.53 20.47 -17.17
N SER A 22 4.53 20.26 -15.86
CA SER A 22 5.66 19.69 -15.13
C SER A 22 5.75 18.20 -15.46
N ILE A 23 6.80 17.81 -16.18
CA ILE A 23 7.12 16.41 -16.40
C ILE A 23 7.55 15.81 -15.05
N ILE A 24 6.90 14.72 -14.64
CA ILE A 24 7.29 13.90 -13.50
C ILE A 24 8.32 12.89 -14.01
N THR A 25 9.57 12.97 -13.53
CA THR A 25 10.58 11.97 -13.89
C THR A 25 10.59 10.86 -12.83
N VAL A 26 9.94 9.73 -13.12
CA VAL A 26 10.11 8.48 -12.35
C VAL A 26 11.35 7.77 -12.88
N THR A 27 12.42 7.67 -12.09
CA THR A 27 13.61 6.89 -12.48
C THR A 27 13.49 5.48 -11.92
N SER A 28 13.10 4.53 -12.76
CA SER A 28 13.30 3.10 -12.51
C SER A 28 14.17 2.52 -13.63
N ASN A 29 14.97 1.51 -13.33
CA ASN A 29 15.89 0.90 -14.31
C ASN A 29 15.22 -0.22 -15.13
N ALA A 30 13.89 -0.44 -15.02
CA ALA A 30 13.25 -1.64 -15.57
C ALA A 30 11.76 -1.49 -16.01
N ASP A 31 11.19 -0.29 -16.08
CA ASP A 31 9.73 -0.11 -16.18
C ASP A 31 9.31 0.60 -17.49
N ASP A 32 9.30 -0.15 -18.59
CA ASP A 32 8.67 0.24 -19.86
C ASP A 32 7.60 -0.82 -20.24
N GLY A 33 6.31 -0.45 -20.18
CA GLY A 33 5.18 -1.31 -20.55
C GLY A 33 3.79 -0.77 -20.14
N PRO A 34 2.68 -1.29 -20.69
CA PRO A 34 1.31 -1.01 -20.19
C PRO A 34 1.11 -1.59 -18.79
N GLY A 35 0.46 -0.86 -17.88
CA GLY A 35 0.24 -1.29 -16.47
C GLY A 35 1.40 -0.94 -15.52
N THR A 36 2.43 -0.25 -16.02
CA THR A 36 3.60 0.14 -15.23
C THR A 36 3.33 1.35 -14.34
N LEU A 37 4.12 1.48 -13.26
CA LEU A 37 4.13 2.65 -12.38
C LEU A 37 4.42 3.93 -13.16
N ARG A 38 5.32 3.84 -14.15
CA ARG A 38 5.60 4.94 -15.07
C ARG A 38 4.37 5.31 -15.91
N ALA A 39 3.59 4.35 -16.41
CA ALA A 39 2.33 4.64 -17.12
C ALA A 39 1.24 5.21 -16.19
N ALA A 40 1.20 4.82 -14.92
CA ALA A 40 0.26 5.36 -13.93
C ALA A 40 0.57 6.83 -13.55
N ILE A 41 1.85 7.24 -13.59
CA ILE A 41 2.32 8.57 -13.16
C ILE A 41 2.63 9.54 -14.33
N ASP A 42 3.04 9.05 -15.51
CA ASP A 42 3.67 9.90 -16.58
C ASP A 42 2.72 10.40 -17.68
N SER A 43 1.54 9.81 -17.93
CA SER A 43 0.66 10.41 -18.95
C SER A 43 -0.81 10.06 -18.81
N SER A 44 -1.66 11.06 -18.55
CA SER A 44 -3.13 11.08 -18.77
C SER A 44 -4.13 10.60 -17.69
N ASN A 45 -3.72 10.17 -16.49
CA ASN A 45 -4.63 9.58 -15.48
C ASN A 45 -5.21 10.55 -14.42
N ALA A 46 -5.73 11.71 -14.82
CA ALA A 46 -6.77 12.36 -14.01
C ALA A 46 -8.01 12.45 -14.90
N ASN A 47 -8.88 11.46 -14.82
CA ASN A 47 -10.11 11.48 -15.59
C ASN A 47 -11.09 12.40 -14.85
N PHE A 48 -11.15 13.67 -15.25
CA PHE A 48 -12.03 14.67 -14.64
C PHE A 48 -13.48 14.14 -14.52
N GLY A 49 -13.90 13.78 -13.30
CA GLY A 49 -15.28 13.44 -12.97
C GLY A 49 -15.59 12.03 -12.44
N VAL A 50 -14.60 11.16 -12.20
CA VAL A 50 -14.77 9.84 -11.55
C VAL A 50 -13.61 9.63 -10.56
N VAL A 51 -13.85 9.01 -9.40
CA VAL A 51 -12.83 8.69 -8.37
C VAL A 51 -11.59 8.07 -9.01
N ASP A 52 -10.42 8.70 -8.86
CA ASP A 52 -9.15 8.21 -9.42
C ASP A 52 -8.51 7.25 -8.41
N THR A 53 -8.56 5.95 -8.71
CA THR A 53 -7.86 4.93 -7.93
C THR A 53 -6.58 4.51 -8.63
N ILE A 54 -5.45 4.68 -7.96
CA ILE A 54 -4.13 4.24 -8.45
C ILE A 54 -3.81 2.91 -7.76
N TYR A 55 -4.03 1.82 -8.48
CA TYR A 55 -3.48 0.51 -8.12
C TYR A 55 -2.10 0.37 -8.76
N PHE A 56 -1.10 -0.01 -7.97
CA PHE A 56 0.16 -0.47 -8.53
C PHE A 56 -0.04 -1.92 -9.04
N ASP A 57 0.65 -2.35 -10.08
CA ASP A 57 0.80 -3.77 -10.44
C ASP A 57 2.12 -3.92 -11.18
N LEU A 58 3.13 -4.52 -10.55
CA LEU A 58 4.49 -4.58 -11.09
C LEU A 58 4.78 -5.95 -11.73
N PRO A 59 5.22 -6.01 -12.99
CA PRO A 59 5.59 -7.27 -13.63
C PRO A 59 6.91 -7.83 -13.06
N ASN A 60 6.86 -9.09 -12.61
CA ASN A 60 7.98 -10.06 -12.61
C ASN A 60 9.36 -9.66 -12.05
N ASP A 61 9.52 -9.07 -10.86
CA ASP A 61 10.80 -9.25 -10.14
C ASP A 61 10.81 -8.98 -8.64
N ALA A 62 11.65 -9.74 -7.93
CA ALA A 62 11.75 -9.82 -6.47
C ALA A 62 12.65 -8.74 -5.81
N ALA A 63 12.77 -7.54 -6.40
CA ALA A 63 13.65 -6.49 -5.86
C ALA A 63 12.92 -5.16 -5.63
N SER A 64 13.17 -4.54 -4.48
CA SER A 64 12.66 -3.21 -4.09
C SER A 64 12.83 -2.19 -5.22
N ARG A 65 11.78 -1.42 -5.52
CA ARG A 65 11.80 -0.40 -6.58
C ARG A 65 11.65 0.98 -5.93
N MET A 66 12.59 1.87 -6.22
CA MET A 66 12.66 3.24 -5.70
C MET A 66 12.01 4.21 -6.69
N ILE A 67 11.03 4.98 -6.22
CA ILE A 67 10.43 6.11 -6.94
C ILE A 67 11.06 7.39 -6.42
N VAL A 68 11.82 8.04 -7.28
CA VAL A 68 12.37 9.36 -7.00
C VAL A 68 11.44 10.43 -7.58
N LEU A 69 10.90 11.30 -6.72
CA LEU A 69 10.17 12.48 -7.18
C LEU A 69 11.14 13.66 -7.39
N GLN A 70 11.13 14.25 -8.58
CA GLN A 70 11.94 15.43 -8.91
C GLN A 70 11.20 16.77 -8.72
N ARG A 71 9.87 16.74 -8.49
CA ARG A 71 8.99 17.91 -8.28
C ARG A 71 7.77 17.51 -7.42
N ASP A 72 7.06 18.48 -6.83
CA ASP A 72 5.82 18.22 -6.09
C ASP A 72 4.77 17.56 -6.99
N LEU A 73 4.04 16.57 -6.44
CA LEU A 73 2.83 16.04 -7.07
C LEU A 73 1.82 17.17 -7.21
N THR A 74 1.27 17.35 -8.41
CA THR A 74 0.23 18.37 -8.63
C THR A 74 -0.96 18.02 -7.75
N ALA A 75 -1.52 18.99 -7.02
CA ALA A 75 -2.65 18.77 -6.13
C ALA A 75 -3.78 18.06 -6.89
N CYS A 76 -4.05 16.80 -6.53
CA CYS A 76 -5.20 16.09 -7.06
C CYS A 76 -6.44 16.77 -6.50
N VAL A 77 -7.26 17.32 -7.39
CA VAL A 77 -8.49 18.04 -7.04
C VAL A 77 -9.70 17.10 -6.88
N ASP A 78 -9.55 15.84 -7.29
CA ASP A 78 -10.53 14.77 -7.20
C ASP A 78 -10.11 13.72 -6.15
N GLU A 79 -11.05 12.89 -5.68
CA GLU A 79 -10.79 11.82 -4.70
C GLU A 79 -9.70 10.87 -5.21
N VAL A 80 -8.68 10.64 -4.38
CA VAL A 80 -7.55 9.77 -4.72
C VAL A 80 -7.43 8.62 -3.74
N VAL A 81 -7.32 7.40 -4.27
CA VAL A 81 -6.97 6.20 -3.50
C VAL A 81 -5.64 5.65 -3.99
N ILE A 82 -4.63 5.63 -3.12
CA ILE A 82 -3.31 5.05 -3.37
C ILE A 82 -3.16 3.80 -2.50
N ASP A 83 -3.16 2.63 -3.13
CA ASP A 83 -3.03 1.34 -2.43
C ASP A 83 -1.85 0.52 -2.97
N ALA A 84 -0.77 0.47 -2.18
CA ALA A 84 0.39 -0.39 -2.45
C ALA A 84 0.36 -1.72 -1.68
N SER A 85 -0.70 -2.02 -0.93
CA SER A 85 -0.77 -3.20 -0.05
C SER A 85 -0.95 -4.53 -0.80
N THR A 86 -1.44 -4.48 -2.04
CA THR A 86 -1.71 -5.67 -2.88
C THR A 86 -0.52 -6.15 -3.72
N GLN A 87 0.61 -5.42 -3.72
CA GLN A 87 1.78 -5.76 -4.53
C GLN A 87 2.44 -7.10 -4.11
N LYS A 88 3.14 -7.80 -5.01
CA LYS A 88 3.84 -9.09 -4.75
C LYS A 88 5.21 -8.86 -4.03
N GLY A 89 5.58 -9.69 -3.05
CA GLY A 89 6.83 -9.59 -2.24
C GLY A 89 6.61 -9.55 -0.71
N ASP A 90 7.61 -9.15 0.08
CA ASP A 90 7.62 -9.19 1.57
C ASP A 90 6.51 -8.39 2.27
N PRO A 91 6.19 -8.69 3.56
CA PRO A 91 5.14 -8.00 4.32
C PRO A 91 5.37 -6.49 4.44
N LEU A 92 4.26 -5.75 4.54
CA LEU A 92 4.23 -4.30 4.68
C LEU A 92 5.21 -3.80 5.75
N GLY A 93 6.11 -2.92 5.33
CA GLY A 93 6.88 -2.03 6.20
C GLY A 93 8.32 -2.43 6.55
N THR A 94 8.89 -3.46 5.95
CA THR A 94 10.34 -3.71 5.99
C THR A 94 11.10 -2.64 5.18
N SER A 95 12.43 -2.49 5.39
CA SER A 95 13.29 -1.66 4.51
C SER A 95 13.36 -2.18 3.06
N THR A 96 12.59 -3.23 2.75
CA THR A 96 12.35 -3.84 1.45
C THR A 96 10.89 -3.64 0.99
N ALA A 97 10.23 -2.58 1.47
CA ALA A 97 8.88 -2.21 1.07
C ALA A 97 8.74 -2.16 -0.46
N LYS A 98 7.58 -2.60 -0.96
CA LYS A 98 7.33 -2.85 -2.40
C LYS A 98 7.29 -1.57 -3.23
N VAL A 99 6.94 -0.45 -2.60
CA VAL A 99 6.88 0.88 -3.23
C VAL A 99 7.52 1.90 -2.28
N GLU A 100 8.74 2.31 -2.63
CA GLU A 100 9.51 3.33 -1.92
C GLU A 100 9.36 4.68 -2.65
N ILE A 101 9.01 5.74 -1.91
CA ILE A 101 8.91 7.11 -2.41
C ILE A 101 9.92 7.95 -1.63
N THR A 102 10.90 8.51 -2.36
CA THR A 102 11.93 9.36 -1.78
C THR A 102 12.09 10.66 -2.56
N SER A 103 12.48 11.71 -1.84
CA SER A 103 13.03 12.92 -2.44
C SER A 103 14.57 12.83 -2.50
N LEU A 104 15.17 13.39 -3.56
CA LEU A 104 16.63 13.56 -3.67
C LEU A 104 17.16 14.89 -3.12
N THR A 105 16.28 15.82 -2.72
CA THR A 105 16.66 17.15 -2.23
C THR A 105 15.75 17.62 -1.11
N GLN A 106 16.32 18.15 -0.03
CA GLN A 106 15.54 18.76 1.06
C GLN A 106 14.75 19.98 0.53
N GLY A 107 13.44 20.01 0.75
CA GLY A 107 12.56 21.14 0.38
C GLY A 107 11.22 20.79 -0.28
N PHE A 108 10.96 19.53 -0.63
CA PHE A 108 9.66 19.11 -1.16
C PHE A 108 8.64 18.83 -0.05
N SER A 109 7.39 19.25 -0.27
CA SER A 109 6.33 19.24 0.75
C SER A 109 5.70 17.85 1.00
N GLY A 110 6.09 16.81 0.26
CA GLY A 110 5.54 15.46 0.42
C GLY A 110 4.38 15.11 -0.48
N ILE A 111 3.65 14.06 -0.10
CA ILE A 111 2.42 13.63 -0.76
C ILE A 111 1.24 14.40 -0.17
N SER A 112 0.53 15.18 -0.99
CA SER A 112 -0.59 16.01 -0.54
C SER A 112 -1.94 15.35 -0.82
N LEU A 113 -2.73 15.11 0.23
CA LEU A 113 -4.15 14.77 0.13
C LEU A 113 -4.96 16.08 0.05
N ALA A 114 -5.30 16.45 -1.18
CA ALA A 114 -5.91 17.73 -1.55
C ALA A 114 -7.39 17.64 -1.97
N ALA A 115 -7.99 16.45 -1.91
CA ALA A 115 -9.42 16.19 -2.03
C ALA A 115 -9.99 15.48 -0.79
N ASP A 116 -11.27 15.68 -0.50
CA ASP A 116 -11.95 14.94 0.58
C ASP A 116 -11.98 13.45 0.25
N SER A 117 -12.10 12.60 1.27
CA SER A 117 -12.17 11.13 1.12
C SER A 117 -10.95 10.49 0.45
N SER A 118 -9.80 11.15 0.47
CA SER A 118 -8.58 10.58 -0.12
C SER A 118 -7.89 9.59 0.81
N PHE A 119 -7.40 8.49 0.25
CA PHE A 119 -6.86 7.36 0.99
C PHE A 119 -5.46 6.98 0.53
N ILE A 120 -4.56 6.67 1.47
CA ILE A 120 -3.17 6.32 1.17
C ILE A 120 -2.66 5.22 2.10
N PHE A 121 -2.25 4.08 1.54
CA PHE A 121 -1.78 2.93 2.32
C PHE A 121 -0.70 2.11 1.62
N GLY A 122 0.14 1.47 2.43
CA GLY A 122 1.13 0.48 1.99
C GLY A 122 2.47 1.03 1.45
N LEU A 123 2.77 2.31 1.66
CA LEU A 123 3.96 2.97 1.11
C LEU A 123 5.12 3.04 2.12
N PHE A 124 6.36 3.11 1.60
CA PHE A 124 7.54 3.54 2.36
C PHE A 124 7.98 4.92 1.87
N ILE A 125 7.89 5.93 2.75
CA ILE A 125 8.03 7.36 2.41
C ILE A 125 9.17 7.96 3.23
N HIS A 126 10.13 8.62 2.58
CA HIS A 126 11.26 9.22 3.29
C HIS A 126 11.96 10.39 2.56
N HIS A 127 12.78 11.15 3.30
CA HIS A 127 13.50 12.36 2.87
C HIS A 127 12.62 13.55 2.43
N PHE A 128 11.39 13.67 2.92
CA PHE A 128 10.51 14.80 2.61
C PHE A 128 10.44 15.85 3.72
N GLN A 129 9.93 17.06 3.42
CA GLN A 129 9.57 18.02 4.47
C GLN A 129 8.39 17.52 5.27
N TYR A 130 7.29 17.21 4.58
CA TYR A 130 6.21 16.41 5.15
C TYR A 130 6.17 15.07 4.45
N GLY A 131 6.03 13.95 5.16
CA GLY A 131 5.84 12.67 4.45
C GLY A 131 4.50 12.69 3.72
N ILE A 132 3.43 12.94 4.47
CA ILE A 132 2.06 13.08 3.99
C ILE A 132 1.45 14.38 4.54
N TYR A 133 0.87 15.19 3.68
CA TYR A 133 0.20 16.44 3.99
C TYR A 133 -1.30 16.35 3.70
N VAL A 134 -2.14 16.45 4.73
CA VAL A 134 -3.59 16.33 4.66
C VAL A 134 -4.22 17.70 4.86
N SER A 135 -4.86 18.20 3.80
CA SER A 135 -5.53 19.51 3.79
C SER A 135 -7.04 19.44 3.61
N LYS A 136 -7.58 18.22 3.54
CA LYS A 136 -8.98 17.90 3.28
C LYS A 136 -9.52 16.85 4.26
N SER A 137 -10.84 16.74 4.29
CA SER A 137 -11.58 16.00 5.32
C SER A 137 -11.90 14.58 4.86
N TYR A 138 -12.22 13.70 5.83
CA TYR A 138 -12.55 12.29 5.57
C TYR A 138 -11.43 11.47 4.93
N CYS A 139 -10.19 11.98 4.97
CA CYS A 139 -9.03 11.28 4.44
C CYS A 139 -8.53 10.21 5.41
N ARG A 140 -7.91 9.16 4.86
CA ARG A 140 -7.33 8.07 5.63
C ARG A 140 -5.86 7.87 5.26
N VAL A 141 -4.99 7.95 6.27
CA VAL A 141 -3.56 7.66 6.18
C VAL A 141 -3.29 6.33 6.86
N GLY A 142 -3.08 5.29 6.06
CA GLY A 142 -2.97 3.91 6.49
C GLY A 142 -4.32 3.31 6.90
N ASP A 143 -4.41 1.98 6.91
CA ASP A 143 -5.62 1.26 7.34
C ASP A 143 -5.26 0.01 8.17
N ILE A 144 -6.27 -0.73 8.63
CA ILE A 144 -6.08 -1.96 9.40
C ILE A 144 -5.21 -2.93 8.60
N ASN A 145 -4.04 -3.27 9.16
CA ASN A 145 -3.03 -4.13 8.52
C ASN A 145 -2.50 -3.60 7.17
N ARG A 146 -2.76 -2.33 6.85
CA ARG A 146 -2.35 -1.67 5.60
C ARG A 146 -1.67 -0.34 5.92
N GLY A 147 -0.67 -0.37 6.79
CA GLY A 147 0.05 0.82 7.23
C GLY A 147 1.06 1.36 6.21
N ASN A 148 1.41 2.63 6.35
CA ASN A 148 2.59 3.22 5.70
C ASN A 148 3.78 3.20 6.67
N VAL A 149 5.00 3.23 6.13
CA VAL A 149 6.22 3.56 6.87
C VAL A 149 6.67 4.95 6.42
N ILE A 150 6.79 5.87 7.36
CA ILE A 150 7.08 7.28 7.06
C ILE A 150 8.22 7.73 7.97
N VAL A 151 9.37 7.99 7.38
CA VAL A 151 10.63 8.22 8.11
C VAL A 151 11.44 9.36 7.50
N ASP A 152 12.47 9.84 8.19
CA ASP A 152 13.39 10.88 7.70
C ASP A 152 12.69 12.11 7.12
N CYS A 153 11.77 12.67 7.91
CA CYS A 153 11.03 13.88 7.55
C CYS A 153 11.66 15.10 8.21
N SER A 154 11.87 16.18 7.45
CA SER A 154 12.53 17.39 7.98
C SER A 154 11.59 18.34 8.72
N ALA A 155 10.27 18.15 8.64
CA ALA A 155 9.28 18.87 9.44
C ALA A 155 8.26 17.94 10.12
N ALA A 156 7.43 17.20 9.37
CA ALA A 156 6.54 16.23 10.02
C ALA A 156 6.29 15.00 9.16
N CYS A 157 6.25 13.80 9.74
CA CYS A 157 5.91 12.62 8.94
C CYS A 157 4.48 12.69 8.39
N ILE A 158 3.51 13.07 9.23
CA ILE A 158 2.14 13.32 8.82
C ILE A 158 1.71 14.70 9.33
N ARG A 159 1.20 15.55 8.44
CA ARG A 159 0.65 16.86 8.81
C ARG A 159 -0.80 16.98 8.40
N ILE A 160 -1.68 17.26 9.36
CA ILE A 160 -3.11 17.53 9.16
C ILE A 160 -3.36 19.00 9.49
N LEU A 161 -3.81 19.77 8.51
CA LEU A 161 -4.07 21.20 8.67
C LEU A 161 -5.49 21.54 8.21
N SER A 162 -6.23 22.26 9.07
CA SER A 162 -7.52 22.87 8.72
C SER A 162 -8.52 21.91 8.06
N SER A 163 -8.55 20.65 8.52
CA SER A 163 -9.39 19.59 7.98
C SER A 163 -9.97 18.70 9.08
N ASN A 164 -11.03 17.94 8.76
CA ASN A 164 -11.81 17.24 9.77
C ASN A 164 -12.07 15.78 9.43
N HIS A 165 -12.45 14.95 10.41
CA HIS A 165 -12.86 13.56 10.19
C HIS A 165 -11.78 12.68 9.54
N ASN A 166 -10.50 12.99 9.76
CA ASN A 166 -9.39 12.24 9.17
C ASN A 166 -8.94 11.10 10.10
N GLU A 167 -8.48 10.01 9.51
CA GLU A 167 -8.05 8.81 10.21
C GLU A 167 -6.59 8.47 9.93
N ILE A 168 -5.82 8.12 10.96
CA ILE A 168 -4.43 7.69 10.87
C ILE A 168 -4.30 6.32 11.53
N LYS A 169 -4.13 5.26 10.75
CA LYS A 169 -4.22 3.86 11.23
C LYS A 169 -3.08 3.00 10.70
N GLY A 170 -2.49 2.18 11.59
CA GLY A 170 -1.58 1.11 11.20
C GLY A 170 -0.17 1.54 10.80
N ASN A 171 0.20 2.82 10.91
CA ASN A 171 1.45 3.36 10.34
C ASN A 171 2.66 3.20 11.28
N TYR A 172 3.85 3.12 10.69
CA TYR A 172 5.13 3.26 11.39
C TYR A 172 5.71 4.64 11.06
N ILE A 173 5.97 5.45 12.09
CA ILE A 173 6.24 6.88 11.95
C ILE A 173 7.51 7.24 12.71
N GLY A 174 8.52 7.74 11.98
CA GLY A 174 9.88 7.99 12.50
C GLY A 174 10.69 6.72 12.78
N ILE A 175 10.10 5.55 12.54
CA ILE A 175 10.66 4.23 12.76
C ILE A 175 10.23 3.28 11.63
N ASP A 176 11.05 2.28 11.30
CA ASP A 176 10.66 1.19 10.40
C ASP A 176 10.10 -0.04 11.16
N THR A 177 9.62 -1.06 10.45
CA THR A 177 9.13 -2.30 11.10
C THR A 177 10.23 -3.17 11.73
N SER A 178 11.49 -2.95 11.36
CA SER A 178 12.64 -3.62 11.99
C SER A 178 12.97 -2.97 13.34
N GLY A 179 12.47 -1.75 13.58
CA GLY A 179 12.73 -0.94 14.75
C GLY A 179 13.85 0.06 14.62
N ASN A 180 14.40 0.21 13.42
CA ASN A 180 15.40 1.24 13.18
C ASN A 180 14.70 2.59 13.23
N THR A 181 15.13 3.43 14.17
CA THR A 181 14.67 4.81 14.26
C THR A 181 15.50 5.64 13.29
N TYR A 182 14.83 6.18 12.28
CA TYR A 182 15.42 7.16 11.35
C TYR A 182 15.13 8.58 11.80
N GLY A 183 14.08 8.72 12.62
CA GLY A 183 13.62 9.96 13.21
C GLY A 183 13.06 10.96 12.20
N SER A 184 12.32 11.94 12.72
CA SER A 184 12.05 13.19 12.02
C SER A 184 12.73 14.31 12.81
N VAL A 185 13.11 15.40 12.15
CA VAL A 185 13.77 16.52 12.83
C VAL A 185 12.83 17.21 13.83
N THR A 186 11.51 17.08 13.63
CA THR A 186 10.49 17.67 14.50
C THR A 186 9.35 16.68 14.81
N ASP A 187 8.29 16.52 14.02
CA ASP A 187 7.08 15.85 14.53
C ASP A 187 6.70 14.55 13.80
N GLY A 188 6.18 13.56 14.52
CA GLY A 188 5.60 12.36 13.92
C GLY A 188 4.27 12.68 13.24
N ILE A 189 3.23 12.94 14.04
CA ILE A 189 1.91 13.39 13.57
C ILE A 189 1.64 14.79 14.09
N VAL A 190 1.32 15.73 13.20
CA VAL A 190 0.93 17.11 13.53
C VAL A 190 -0.52 17.33 13.16
N CYS A 191 -1.35 17.74 14.11
CA CYS A 191 -2.73 18.16 13.87
C CYS A 191 -2.89 19.63 14.28
N THR A 192 -3.24 20.50 13.34
CA THR A 192 -3.42 21.94 13.61
C THR A 192 -4.77 22.43 13.10
N SER A 193 -5.50 23.17 13.93
CA SER A 193 -6.78 23.80 13.57
C SER A 193 -7.78 22.83 12.92
N SER A 194 -7.85 21.60 13.45
CA SER A 194 -8.53 20.44 12.85
C SER A 194 -9.46 19.77 13.87
N SER A 195 -10.44 18.99 13.42
CA SER A 195 -11.40 18.35 14.34
C SER A 195 -11.82 16.94 13.94
N ALA A 196 -12.36 16.17 14.89
CA ALA A 196 -12.82 14.79 14.66
C ALA A 196 -11.70 13.87 14.09
N ILE A 197 -10.48 13.95 14.64
CA ILE A 197 -9.34 13.17 14.14
C ILE A 197 -9.24 11.85 14.93
N ILE A 198 -9.01 10.74 14.22
CA ILE A 198 -8.81 9.43 14.83
C ILE A 198 -7.37 8.98 14.58
N ILE A 199 -6.58 8.82 15.63
CA ILE A 199 -5.21 8.29 15.58
C ILE A 199 -5.22 6.91 16.25
N GLY A 200 -5.14 5.88 15.42
CA GLY A 200 -5.22 4.47 15.81
C GLY A 200 -6.65 3.93 15.76
N GLY A 201 -7.03 3.08 16.71
CA GLY A 201 -8.37 2.52 16.78
C GLY A 201 -8.47 1.17 17.50
N LYS A 202 -9.69 0.67 17.69
CA LYS A 202 -9.97 -0.50 18.56
C LYS A 202 -9.40 -1.85 18.10
N LEU A 203 -8.94 -1.96 16.85
CA LEU A 203 -8.45 -3.22 16.28
C LEU A 203 -6.91 -3.24 16.27
N PRO A 204 -6.25 -4.35 16.62
CA PRO A 204 -4.78 -4.44 16.64
C PRO A 204 -4.10 -3.89 15.38
N GLY A 205 -4.63 -4.20 14.20
CA GLY A 205 -4.10 -3.74 12.91
C GLY A 205 -4.22 -2.23 12.65
N ALA A 206 -4.98 -1.48 13.45
CA ALA A 206 -5.06 -0.01 13.36
C ALA A 206 -3.94 0.69 14.15
N ARG A 207 -3.10 -0.05 14.88
CA ARG A 207 -2.06 0.50 15.76
C ARG A 207 -0.98 1.24 14.98
N ASN A 208 -0.76 2.50 15.33
CA ASN A 208 0.43 3.21 14.86
C ASN A 208 1.61 2.97 15.82
N VAL A 209 2.82 2.91 15.27
CA VAL A 209 4.09 2.88 16.01
C VAL A 209 4.84 4.17 15.73
N ILE A 210 5.02 5.01 16.74
CA ILE A 210 5.48 6.40 16.58
C ILE A 210 6.70 6.64 17.48
N SER A 211 7.90 6.73 16.90
CA SER A 211 9.13 6.87 17.68
C SER A 211 10.22 7.64 16.91
N GLY A 212 11.21 8.16 17.63
CA GLY A 212 12.34 8.91 17.06
C GLY A 212 12.04 10.35 16.62
N ASN A 213 10.93 10.95 17.07
CA ASN A 213 10.56 12.34 16.73
C ASN A 213 10.79 13.29 17.91
N LEU A 214 10.76 14.62 17.71
CA LEU A 214 10.61 15.58 18.81
C LEU A 214 9.27 15.33 19.52
N ASN A 215 8.17 15.42 18.79
CA ASN A 215 6.85 15.08 19.31
C ASN A 215 6.33 13.86 18.55
N GLY A 216 5.92 12.81 19.25
CA GLY A 216 5.25 11.67 18.60
C GLY A 216 3.94 12.14 17.96
N ILE A 217 3.08 12.75 18.76
CA ILE A 217 1.84 13.41 18.31
C ILE A 217 1.84 14.84 18.84
N TYR A 218 1.73 15.81 17.94
CA TYR A 218 1.62 17.24 18.24
C TYR A 218 0.21 17.74 17.90
N LEU A 219 -0.47 18.33 18.88
CA LEU A 219 -1.82 18.86 18.77
C LEU A 219 -1.82 20.37 19.01
N GLN A 220 -2.47 21.13 18.12
CA GLN A 220 -2.63 22.57 18.31
C GLN A 220 -3.97 23.07 17.81
N ASN A 221 -4.75 23.70 18.70
CA ASN A 221 -6.10 24.22 18.40
C ASN A 221 -7.02 23.17 17.76
N VAL A 222 -7.02 21.95 18.30
CA VAL A 222 -7.85 20.84 17.79
C VAL A 222 -9.03 20.52 18.70
N ILE A 223 -10.10 19.98 18.11
CA ILE A 223 -11.32 19.60 18.84
C ILE A 223 -11.73 18.18 18.48
N GLY A 224 -11.96 17.32 19.48
CA GLY A 224 -12.47 15.98 19.21
C GLY A 224 -11.41 15.09 18.55
N VAL A 225 -10.31 14.80 19.26
CA VAL A 225 -9.29 13.86 18.77
C VAL A 225 -9.32 12.61 19.63
N ASN A 226 -9.45 11.45 19.00
CA ASN A 226 -9.37 10.16 19.67
C ASN A 226 -8.01 9.52 19.35
N ILE A 227 -7.22 9.26 20.39
CA ILE A 227 -5.90 8.63 20.29
C ILE A 227 -6.00 7.31 21.04
N THR A 228 -6.08 6.18 20.32
CA THR A 228 -6.28 4.85 20.91
C THR A 228 -5.41 3.79 20.22
N ASN A 229 -4.95 2.79 21.00
CA ASN A 229 -4.17 1.66 20.50
C ASN A 229 -2.88 2.04 19.76
N ASN A 230 -2.13 3.03 20.24
CA ASN A 230 -0.84 3.42 19.64
C ASN A 230 0.34 3.03 20.52
N TYR A 231 1.48 2.76 19.91
CA TYR A 231 2.77 2.66 20.58
C TYR A 231 3.56 3.95 20.33
N ILE A 232 3.85 4.70 21.38
CA ILE A 232 4.41 6.05 21.30
C ILE A 232 5.69 6.13 22.13
N GLY A 233 6.83 6.31 21.46
CA GLY A 233 8.17 6.41 22.05
C GLY A 233 8.82 5.08 22.40
N THR A 234 8.08 3.97 22.30
CA THR A 234 8.57 2.64 22.71
C THR A 234 9.84 2.25 21.94
N LYS A 235 10.88 1.83 22.68
CA LYS A 235 12.13 1.29 22.12
C LYS A 235 11.83 0.05 21.29
N TYR A 236 11.97 0.15 19.98
CA TYR A 236 11.92 -1.00 19.10
C TYR A 236 13.36 -1.42 18.77
N SER A 237 13.60 -2.73 18.81
CA SER A 237 14.83 -3.47 18.48
C SER A 237 15.84 -3.73 19.61
N GLY A 238 16.16 -5.03 19.72
CA GLY A 238 17.34 -5.54 20.41
C GLY A 238 18.57 -5.34 19.51
N GLY A 239 19.42 -4.39 19.88
CA GLY A 239 20.65 -4.12 19.16
C GLY A 239 21.35 -2.85 19.61
N GLY A 240 22.04 -2.89 20.75
CA GLY A 240 23.27 -2.14 21.06
C GLY A 240 23.39 -0.60 20.93
N GLN A 241 22.45 0.14 20.35
CA GLN A 241 22.48 1.61 20.26
C GLN A 241 21.53 2.26 21.28
N PRO A 242 21.86 3.45 21.84
CA PRO A 242 21.00 4.14 22.78
C PRO A 242 19.73 4.61 22.05
N SER A 243 18.66 3.86 22.29
CA SER A 243 17.29 4.07 21.80
C SER A 243 16.78 5.49 22.05
N VAL A 244 16.41 6.21 21.00
CA VAL A 244 15.75 7.52 21.11
C VAL A 244 14.24 7.30 20.91
N GLY A 245 13.48 7.29 22.00
CA GLY A 245 12.03 7.54 21.92
C GLY A 245 11.77 8.97 21.46
N ASN A 246 10.53 9.48 21.57
CA ASN A 246 10.29 10.88 21.23
C ASN A 246 10.80 11.83 22.32
N GLU A 247 10.88 13.14 22.10
CA GLU A 247 11.05 14.08 23.22
C GLU A 247 9.78 14.09 24.09
N TYR A 248 8.63 14.27 23.45
CA TYR A 248 7.30 14.13 24.04
C TYR A 248 6.51 13.07 23.29
N GLY A 249 5.82 12.18 24.02
CA GLY A 249 4.95 11.20 23.38
C GLY A 249 3.78 11.90 22.69
N ILE A 250 2.96 12.59 23.49
CA ILE A 250 1.87 13.45 23.04
C ILE A 250 2.10 14.84 23.60
N TYR A 251 2.14 15.84 22.72
CA TYR A 251 2.31 17.25 23.07
C TYR A 251 1.11 18.07 22.59
N ALA A 252 0.42 18.75 23.50
CA ALA A 252 -0.77 19.55 23.20
C ALA A 252 -0.55 21.02 23.56
N GLN A 253 -0.62 21.91 22.57
CA GLN A 253 -0.46 23.35 22.75
C GLN A 253 -1.76 24.10 22.41
N ASP A 254 -2.05 25.15 23.17
CA ASP A 254 -3.21 26.03 22.98
C ASP A 254 -4.57 25.33 23.21
N LEU A 255 -5.63 25.77 22.53
CA LEU A 255 -7.03 25.41 22.81
C LEU A 255 -7.39 24.01 22.29
N ASN A 256 -6.92 22.96 22.97
CA ASN A 256 -7.28 21.58 22.65
C ASN A 256 -8.43 21.09 23.52
N SER A 257 -9.57 20.74 22.91
CA SER A 257 -10.76 20.30 23.65
C SER A 257 -11.32 18.98 23.17
N ASN A 258 -11.97 18.24 24.07
CA ASN A 258 -12.54 16.92 23.78
C ASN A 258 -11.49 15.95 23.21
N ILE A 259 -10.29 15.93 23.79
CA ILE A 259 -9.24 14.97 23.43
C ILE A 259 -9.42 13.72 24.30
N ASP A 260 -9.64 12.56 23.68
CA ASP A 260 -9.73 11.27 24.37
C ASP A 260 -8.45 10.47 24.08
N ILE A 261 -7.61 10.31 25.10
CA ILE A 261 -6.36 9.57 25.03
C ILE A 261 -6.57 8.25 25.78
N GLY A 262 -6.57 7.15 25.01
CA GLY A 262 -6.89 5.81 25.46
C GLY A 262 -8.39 5.54 25.43
N GLY A 263 -8.85 4.47 26.09
CA GLY A 263 -10.22 3.99 25.93
C GLY A 263 -10.73 3.10 27.05
N ASP A 264 -11.92 2.55 26.83
CA ASP A 264 -12.66 1.72 27.79
C ASP A 264 -12.17 0.27 27.82
N THR A 265 -11.41 -0.13 26.80
CA THR A 265 -10.97 -1.49 26.57
C THR A 265 -9.45 -1.57 26.43
N LEU A 266 -8.86 -2.71 26.78
CA LEU A 266 -7.41 -2.93 26.60
C LEU A 266 -6.98 -2.82 25.14
N THR A 267 -7.86 -3.15 24.19
CA THR A 267 -7.58 -2.98 22.75
C THR A 267 -7.46 -1.52 22.32
N GLU A 268 -7.92 -0.57 23.13
CA GLU A 268 -7.79 0.88 22.90
C GLU A 268 -6.62 1.49 23.67
N GLN A 269 -5.89 0.70 24.46
CA GLN A 269 -4.77 1.16 25.29
C GLN A 269 -3.62 1.70 24.43
N ASN A 270 -3.20 2.95 24.68
CA ASN A 270 -1.90 3.42 24.19
C ASN A 270 -0.80 2.99 25.16
N LEU A 271 0.36 2.62 24.60
CA LEU A 271 1.60 2.40 25.35
C LEU A 271 2.55 3.55 25.04
N ILE A 272 2.84 4.37 26.06
CA ILE A 272 3.54 5.64 25.92
C ILE A 272 4.76 5.65 26.84
N SER A 273 5.93 5.31 26.32
CA SER A 273 7.14 5.12 27.12
C SER A 273 8.41 5.44 26.34
N GLY A 274 9.54 5.55 27.03
CA GLY A 274 10.83 5.84 26.40
C GLY A 274 10.99 7.27 25.88
N ASN A 275 10.01 8.16 26.15
CA ASN A 275 10.08 9.55 25.74
C ASN A 275 11.01 10.34 26.68
N TYR A 276 11.79 11.28 26.13
CA TYR A 276 12.85 11.98 26.86
C TYR A 276 12.33 12.93 27.96
N GLN A 277 11.21 13.61 27.73
CA GLN A 277 10.61 14.51 28.72
C GLN A 277 9.34 13.92 29.33
N ALA A 278 8.29 13.72 28.54
CA ALA A 278 7.01 13.29 29.08
C ALA A 278 6.27 12.34 28.15
N GLY A 279 5.47 11.45 28.74
CA GLY A 279 4.53 10.63 27.97
C GLY A 279 3.43 11.49 27.36
N ILE A 280 2.73 12.25 28.18
CA ILE A 280 1.70 13.21 27.77
C ILE A 280 2.04 14.58 28.38
N TYR A 281 2.02 15.63 27.57
CA TYR A 281 2.35 16.98 27.99
C TYR A 281 1.43 17.98 27.32
N GLY A 282 0.92 18.96 28.07
CA GLY A 282 0.33 20.15 27.47
C GLY A 282 -0.94 20.68 28.15
N THR A 283 -1.64 21.55 27.43
CA THR A 283 -2.90 22.16 27.88
C THR A 283 -4.09 21.44 27.26
N PHE A 284 -5.02 20.99 28.10
CA PHE A 284 -6.21 20.25 27.69
C PHE A 284 -7.48 20.82 28.33
N TYR A 285 -8.58 20.80 27.59
CA TYR A 285 -9.90 21.27 28.03
C TYR A 285 -10.95 20.17 27.83
N SER A 286 -11.82 19.92 28.82
CA SER A 286 -12.94 18.96 28.67
C SER A 286 -12.49 17.61 28.06
N SER A 287 -11.34 17.11 28.50
CA SER A 287 -10.62 16.00 27.86
C SER A 287 -10.51 14.80 28.79
N ARG A 288 -10.18 13.63 28.23
CA ARG A 288 -10.08 12.37 28.98
C ARG A 288 -8.77 11.68 28.67
N ILE A 289 -8.11 11.18 29.70
CA ILE A 289 -6.89 10.37 29.59
C ILE A 289 -7.14 9.12 30.42
N ARG A 290 -7.40 7.97 29.83
CA ARG A 290 -7.83 6.75 30.56
C ARG A 290 -7.41 5.47 29.86
N GLY A 291 -7.24 4.38 30.60
CA GLY A 291 -6.89 3.08 30.02
C GLY A 291 -5.51 2.99 29.36
N ASN A 292 -4.58 3.92 29.61
CA ASN A 292 -3.25 3.94 28.98
C ASN A 292 -2.17 3.26 29.83
N GLY A 293 -1.14 2.70 29.19
CA GLY A 293 0.11 2.32 29.83
C GLY A 293 1.17 3.41 29.61
N ILE A 294 1.48 4.21 30.63
CA ILE A 294 2.38 5.36 30.55
C ILE A 294 3.67 5.04 31.32
N GLY A 295 4.81 5.11 30.63
CA GLY A 295 6.10 4.62 31.11
C GLY A 295 6.22 3.09 31.05
N ILE A 296 5.30 2.44 30.34
CA ILE A 296 5.30 0.99 30.10
C ILE A 296 5.51 0.75 28.60
N ASP A 297 6.44 -0.15 28.25
CA ASP A 297 6.71 -0.52 26.87
C ASP A 297 5.78 -1.65 26.37
N LYS A 298 5.93 -2.00 25.09
CA LYS A 298 5.12 -3.07 24.45
C LYS A 298 5.25 -4.45 25.09
N ASN A 299 6.31 -4.68 25.87
CA ASN A 299 6.56 -5.93 26.57
C ASN A 299 6.07 -5.88 28.03
N GLY A 300 5.38 -4.81 28.43
CA GLY A 300 4.95 -4.62 29.81
C GLY A 300 6.07 -4.19 30.76
N THR A 301 7.25 -3.83 30.24
CA THR A 301 8.37 -3.37 31.07
C THR A 301 8.19 -1.91 31.42
N ALA A 302 8.34 -1.56 32.70
CA ALA A 302 8.30 -0.18 33.18
C ALA A 302 9.59 0.56 32.82
N THR A 303 9.76 0.94 31.55
CA THR A 303 10.94 1.67 31.07
C THR A 303 10.93 3.15 31.46
N GLY A 304 9.75 3.69 31.79
CA GLY A 304 9.56 5.09 32.15
C GLY A 304 9.55 6.06 30.98
N ASN A 305 9.20 7.31 31.26
CA ASN A 305 9.57 8.50 30.49
C ASN A 305 10.57 9.34 31.31
N GLY A 306 11.34 10.22 30.67
CA GLY A 306 12.48 10.84 31.34
C GLY A 306 12.12 11.76 32.50
N THR A 307 11.06 12.57 32.42
CA THR A 307 10.62 13.46 33.49
C THR A 307 9.22 13.13 33.98
N TYR A 308 8.18 13.29 33.16
CA TYR A 308 6.80 13.17 33.61
C TYR A 308 6.06 12.00 32.93
N GLY A 309 5.14 11.37 33.66
CA GLY A 309 4.15 10.50 33.00
C GLY A 309 3.15 11.35 32.23
N ILE A 310 2.39 12.16 32.97
CA ILE A 310 1.46 13.15 32.45
C ILE A 310 1.81 14.52 33.03
N TYR A 311 1.92 15.53 32.20
CA TYR A 311 2.08 16.92 32.60
C TYR A 311 0.91 17.75 32.04
N LEU A 312 0.08 18.27 32.94
CA LEU A 312 -0.94 19.26 32.60
C LEU A 312 -0.37 20.66 32.82
N ALA A 313 -0.24 21.41 31.73
CA ALA A 313 0.22 22.78 31.76
C ALA A 313 -0.86 23.71 32.32
N SER A 314 -0.42 24.91 32.71
CA SER A 314 -1.28 25.96 33.26
C SER A 314 -2.52 26.20 32.38
N ALA A 315 -3.66 26.49 33.02
CA ALA A 315 -4.97 26.67 32.40
C ALA A 315 -5.67 25.41 31.87
N SER A 316 -5.14 24.20 32.09
CA SER A 316 -5.89 22.96 31.79
C SER A 316 -7.14 22.88 32.66
N SER A 317 -8.29 22.57 32.05
CA SER A 317 -9.55 22.46 32.81
C SER A 317 -10.46 21.34 32.37
N ASP A 318 -11.25 20.85 33.33
CA ASP A 318 -12.27 19.82 33.07
C ASP A 318 -11.65 18.54 32.45
N VAL A 319 -10.41 18.22 32.81
CA VAL A 319 -9.68 17.02 32.36
C VAL A 319 -9.92 15.87 33.33
N ILE A 320 -10.35 14.73 32.81
CA ILE A 320 -10.49 13.48 33.57
C ILE A 320 -9.27 12.61 33.31
N ILE A 321 -8.46 12.36 34.33
CA ILE A 321 -7.35 11.40 34.27
C ILE A 321 -7.76 10.13 35.01
N GLY A 322 -7.90 9.07 34.22
CA GLY A 322 -8.34 7.74 34.60
C GLY A 322 -9.85 7.54 34.39
N GLY A 323 -10.37 6.38 34.79
CA GLY A 323 -11.71 5.94 34.41
C GLY A 323 -12.76 6.04 35.53
N ASP A 324 -14.01 5.80 35.15
CA ASP A 324 -15.16 5.66 36.08
C ASP A 324 -15.24 4.25 36.68
N SER A 325 -14.40 3.30 36.22
CA SER A 325 -14.34 1.91 36.73
C SER A 325 -12.93 1.32 36.74
N LEU A 326 -12.71 0.34 37.64
CA LEU A 326 -11.38 -0.27 37.89
C LEU A 326 -10.90 -1.09 36.68
N SER A 327 -11.78 -1.33 35.71
CA SER A 327 -11.46 -1.94 34.42
C SER A 327 -10.78 -0.99 33.43
N GLN A 328 -10.65 0.29 33.75
CA GLN A 328 -10.13 1.32 32.83
C GLN A 328 -8.99 2.19 33.41
N PRO A 329 -8.06 1.64 34.20
CA PRO A 329 -7.04 2.46 34.83
C PRO A 329 -6.01 2.94 33.81
N ASN A 330 -5.49 4.15 33.96
CA ASN A 330 -4.13 4.38 33.47
C ASN A 330 -3.16 3.66 34.40
N VAL A 331 -2.17 3.01 33.83
CA VAL A 331 -1.03 2.45 34.56
C VAL A 331 0.17 3.34 34.27
N ILE A 332 0.68 4.04 35.29
CA ILE A 332 1.74 5.04 35.12
C ILE A 332 2.97 4.60 35.94
N ALA A 333 4.08 4.32 35.28
CA ALA A 333 5.23 3.66 35.90
C ALA A 333 6.59 4.29 35.55
N ASN A 334 7.49 4.28 36.53
CA ASN A 334 8.93 4.53 36.39
C ASN A 334 9.38 5.82 35.63
N ASN A 335 8.57 6.87 35.60
CA ASN A 335 8.95 8.19 35.10
C ASN A 335 9.95 8.88 36.05
N GLY A 336 10.89 9.64 35.51
CA GLY A 336 12.03 10.15 36.29
C GLY A 336 11.70 11.19 37.37
N ALA A 337 10.59 11.93 37.22
CA ALA A 337 10.04 12.85 38.22
C ALA A 337 8.62 12.40 38.58
N ASP A 338 7.57 13.18 38.29
CA ASP A 338 6.20 12.89 38.73
C ASP A 338 5.42 12.01 37.75
N ALA A 339 4.58 11.12 38.28
CA ALA A 339 3.65 10.34 37.48
C ALA A 339 2.61 11.26 36.81
N ILE A 340 2.08 12.22 37.58
CA ILE A 340 1.16 13.26 37.10
C ILE A 340 1.59 14.58 37.72
N PHE A 341 1.85 15.59 36.89
CA PHE A 341 2.19 16.94 37.33
C PHE A 341 1.17 17.95 36.82
N LEU A 342 0.71 18.84 37.69
CA LEU A 342 -0.16 19.96 37.35
C LEU A 342 0.57 21.28 37.59
N GLU A 343 0.73 22.05 36.53
CA GLU A 343 1.24 23.42 36.59
C GLU A 343 0.09 24.41 36.86
N GLY A 344 0.35 25.46 37.63
CA GLY A 344 -0.67 26.27 38.31
C GLY A 344 -1.82 26.81 37.47
N ASN A 345 -2.93 27.14 38.14
CA ASN A 345 -4.20 27.56 37.55
C ASN A 345 -4.86 26.47 36.68
N CYS A 346 -4.66 25.20 37.04
CA CYS A 346 -5.48 24.10 36.56
C CYS A 346 -6.81 24.05 37.33
N GLU A 347 -7.94 23.86 36.66
CA GLU A 347 -9.27 23.92 37.30
C GLU A 347 -10.17 22.73 36.94
N ARG A 348 -11.01 22.26 37.88
CA ARG A 348 -12.05 21.24 37.60
C ARG A 348 -11.54 19.94 36.97
N ASN A 349 -10.26 19.62 37.19
CA ASN A 349 -9.70 18.35 36.75
C ASN A 349 -10.08 17.26 37.76
N THR A 350 -10.36 16.07 37.26
CA THR A 350 -10.72 14.89 38.04
C THR A 350 -9.65 13.83 37.87
N PHE A 351 -9.24 13.21 38.96
CA PHE A 351 -8.33 12.06 38.94
C PHE A 351 -9.09 10.87 39.51
N SER A 352 -9.16 9.76 38.80
CA SER A 352 -9.88 8.60 39.29
C SER A 352 -9.22 7.32 38.79
N GLN A 353 -8.99 6.36 39.68
CA GLN A 353 -8.69 4.98 39.27
C GLN A 353 -7.40 4.83 38.42
N ASN A 354 -6.35 5.57 38.78
CA ASN A 354 -5.02 5.45 38.14
C ASN A 354 -4.09 4.57 38.98
N SER A 355 -3.49 3.55 38.38
CA SER A 355 -2.46 2.73 39.03
C SER A 355 -1.08 3.39 38.87
N ILE A 356 -0.51 3.93 39.94
CA ILE A 356 0.75 4.68 39.91
C ILE A 356 1.87 3.87 40.57
N TYR A 357 2.81 3.41 39.74
CA TYR A 357 4.02 2.66 40.11
C TYR A 357 5.27 3.47 39.77
N ASN A 358 5.31 4.71 40.23
CA ASN A 358 6.35 5.66 39.87
C ASN A 358 7.44 5.71 40.94
N ASN A 359 8.70 5.53 40.54
CA ASN A 359 9.84 5.60 41.47
C ASN A 359 10.16 7.04 41.90
N GLY A 360 9.75 8.04 41.11
CA GLY A 360 9.78 9.45 41.48
C GLY A 360 8.54 9.88 42.27
N GLY A 361 7.99 11.05 41.95
CA GLY A 361 6.77 11.58 42.58
C GLY A 361 5.49 10.91 42.05
N GLY A 362 4.42 10.94 42.84
CA GLY A 362 3.09 10.45 42.47
C GLY A 362 2.33 11.50 41.67
N ILE A 363 1.34 12.13 42.30
CA ILE A 363 0.61 13.28 41.75
C ILE A 363 1.13 14.54 42.43
N THR A 364 1.66 15.48 41.64
CA THR A 364 2.19 16.76 42.12
C THR A 364 1.36 17.92 41.61
N LEU A 365 0.90 18.76 42.55
CA LEU A 365 0.11 19.96 42.28
C LEU A 365 0.98 21.19 42.59
N ASN A 366 1.30 22.00 41.57
CA ASN A 366 2.08 23.22 41.74
C ASN A 366 1.22 24.46 41.50
N GLY A 367 1.10 25.36 42.47
CA GLY A 367 0.34 26.62 42.35
C GLY A 367 -1.15 26.55 42.72
N GLY A 368 -1.89 27.64 42.44
CA GLY A 368 -3.32 27.79 42.77
C GLY A 368 -4.20 26.96 41.83
N ASN A 369 -4.51 25.72 42.21
CA ASN A 369 -5.39 24.84 41.44
C ASN A 369 -6.76 24.77 42.12
N GLY A 370 -7.75 25.47 41.55
CA GLY A 370 -9.09 25.62 42.14
C GLY A 370 -10.08 24.56 41.65
N GLY A 371 -10.92 24.03 42.54
CA GLY A 371 -12.05 23.17 42.16
C GLY A 371 -11.68 21.80 41.59
N ILE A 372 -10.55 21.21 41.99
CA ILE A 372 -10.22 19.81 41.68
C ILE A 372 -11.21 18.89 42.43
N ASP A 373 -11.92 18.02 41.70
CA ASP A 373 -12.74 16.96 42.29
C ASP A 373 -11.86 15.72 42.55
N TYR A 374 -11.87 15.25 43.80
CA TYR A 374 -10.77 14.45 44.38
C TYR A 374 -10.68 12.99 43.90
N PRO A 375 -9.45 12.44 43.78
CA PRO A 375 -9.17 11.02 43.62
C PRO A 375 -9.38 10.16 44.87
N ALA A 376 -9.62 8.86 44.64
CA ALA A 376 -9.27 7.79 45.56
C ALA A 376 -7.73 7.62 45.59
N LEU A 377 -7.16 7.53 46.80
CA LEU A 377 -5.72 7.44 47.05
C LEU A 377 -5.10 6.14 46.47
N MET A 378 -3.95 6.24 45.79
CA MET A 378 -3.00 5.16 45.49
C MET A 378 -1.60 5.82 45.49
N THR A 379 -0.65 5.63 46.42
CA THR A 379 -0.18 4.44 47.15
C THR A 379 0.52 4.87 48.46
N VAL A 380 0.43 4.06 49.52
CA VAL A 380 1.18 4.23 50.79
C VAL A 380 2.53 3.53 50.65
N SER A 381 3.66 4.25 50.82
CA SER A 381 4.95 3.59 51.01
C SER A 381 5.17 3.29 52.50
N ASN A 382 5.97 2.27 52.82
CA ASN A 382 6.25 1.75 54.17
C ASN A 382 6.90 2.75 55.17
N LYS A 383 6.84 4.07 54.93
CA LYS A 383 7.42 5.13 55.78
C LYS A 383 6.58 6.41 55.96
N GLY A 384 5.28 6.39 55.66
CA GLY A 384 4.35 7.47 56.02
C GLY A 384 3.71 8.22 54.86
N VAL A 385 2.77 9.12 55.17
CA VAL A 385 2.07 9.98 54.20
C VAL A 385 2.80 11.31 54.11
N THR A 386 3.27 11.67 52.92
CA THR A 386 3.91 12.96 52.61
C THR A 386 3.17 13.66 51.48
N GLY A 387 2.91 14.95 51.64
CA GLY A 387 2.26 15.75 50.60
C GLY A 387 2.49 17.25 50.79
N ASN A 388 2.13 18.02 49.77
CA ASN A 388 2.08 19.47 49.83
C ASN A 388 0.61 19.92 49.84
N ALA A 389 0.20 20.68 50.84
CA ALA A 389 -1.08 21.38 50.86
C ALA A 389 -0.84 22.88 51.08
N VAL A 390 -1.86 23.70 50.87
CA VAL A 390 -1.76 25.14 51.12
C VAL A 390 -1.36 25.39 52.59
N PRO A 391 -0.40 26.30 52.88
CA PRO A 391 0.00 26.61 54.25
C PRO A 391 -1.20 26.99 55.13
N GLY A 392 -1.29 26.41 56.33
CA GLY A 392 -2.36 26.68 57.30
C GLY A 392 -3.60 25.78 57.18
N TYR A 393 -3.59 24.78 56.30
CA TYR A 393 -4.68 23.82 56.15
C TYR A 393 -4.52 22.68 57.17
N LYS A 394 -5.65 22.20 57.71
CA LYS A 394 -5.67 21.06 58.63
C LYS A 394 -5.88 19.78 57.82
N ILE A 395 -4.95 18.84 57.96
CA ILE A 395 -5.05 17.48 57.42
C ILE A 395 -5.37 16.54 58.58
N GLU A 396 -6.45 15.79 58.48
CA GLU A 396 -6.89 14.78 59.45
C GLU A 396 -6.78 13.39 58.81
N VAL A 397 -6.25 12.41 59.55
CA VAL A 397 -6.04 11.05 59.06
C VAL A 397 -6.81 10.07 59.93
N PHE A 398 -7.46 9.11 59.28
CA PHE A 398 -8.30 8.11 59.90
C PHE A 398 -7.95 6.70 59.40
N GLU A 399 -7.93 5.74 60.31
CA GLU A 399 -7.88 4.29 60.03
C GLU A 399 -9.30 3.78 59.84
N ASP A 400 -9.52 2.96 58.82
CA ASP A 400 -10.81 2.27 58.65
C ASP A 400 -10.88 1.09 59.63
N ASP A 401 -11.95 0.99 60.41
CA ASP A 401 -12.19 -0.22 61.20
C ASP A 401 -12.66 -1.35 60.27
N SER A 402 -12.31 -2.58 60.64
CA SER A 402 -12.28 -3.77 59.78
C SER A 402 -13.51 -4.02 58.89
N ALA A 403 -13.27 -4.73 57.78
CA ALA A 403 -14.13 -4.88 56.60
C ALA A 403 -15.50 -5.60 56.76
N SER A 404 -16.16 -5.57 57.93
CA SER A 404 -17.44 -6.28 58.14
C SER A 404 -18.64 -5.46 58.63
N ASP A 405 -18.53 -4.20 59.05
CA ASP A 405 -19.73 -3.49 59.55
C ASP A 405 -19.84 -1.97 59.32
N CYS A 406 -18.90 -1.30 58.64
CA CYS A 406 -19.04 0.13 58.27
C CYS A 406 -19.41 1.08 59.44
N GLU A 407 -19.08 0.73 60.69
CA GLU A 407 -19.29 1.61 61.84
C GLU A 407 -17.96 2.16 62.39
N GLY A 408 -17.48 3.25 61.77
CA GLY A 408 -16.56 4.18 62.43
C GLY A 408 -15.14 4.22 61.86
N GLN A 409 -14.66 5.45 61.68
CA GLN A 409 -13.28 5.79 61.36
C GLN A 409 -12.51 6.05 62.67
N THR A 410 -11.35 5.42 62.87
CA THR A 410 -10.48 5.69 64.02
C THR A 410 -9.53 6.84 63.68
N PHE A 411 -9.60 7.96 64.39
CA PHE A 411 -8.71 9.11 64.17
C PHE A 411 -7.26 8.78 64.53
N LEU A 412 -6.38 8.76 63.52
CA LEU A 412 -4.95 8.48 63.65
C LEU A 412 -4.12 9.73 63.97
N GLY A 413 -4.62 10.92 63.66
CA GLY A 413 -3.96 12.18 63.97
C GLY A 413 -4.29 13.31 63.00
N SER A 414 -3.86 14.52 63.33
CA SER A 414 -3.98 15.68 62.44
C SER A 414 -2.71 16.52 62.41
N ILE A 415 -2.43 17.13 61.25
CA ILE A 415 -1.32 18.07 61.06
C ILE A 415 -1.84 19.37 60.44
N ILE A 416 -1.40 20.51 60.95
CA ILE A 416 -1.57 21.80 60.28
C ILE A 416 -0.33 22.00 59.42
N THR A 417 -0.51 22.20 58.12
CA THR A 417 0.61 22.38 57.19
C THR A 417 1.42 23.61 57.58
N GLY A 418 2.75 23.45 57.68
CA GLY A 418 3.66 24.53 58.00
C GLY A 418 3.72 25.59 56.90
N ALA A 419 4.45 26.68 57.11
CA ALA A 419 4.57 27.81 56.17
C ALA A 419 4.99 27.43 54.74
N ASN A 420 5.57 26.23 54.56
CA ASN A 420 6.05 25.70 53.27
C ASN A 420 5.08 24.68 52.64
N GLY A 421 3.92 24.43 53.24
CA GLY A 421 2.90 23.52 52.70
C GLY A 421 3.19 22.02 52.82
N VAL A 422 4.43 21.63 53.11
CA VAL A 422 4.85 20.23 53.29
C VAL A 422 4.30 19.66 54.60
N PHE A 423 3.72 18.45 54.55
CA PHE A 423 3.42 17.64 55.73
C PHE A 423 4.01 16.23 55.63
N THR A 424 4.34 15.65 56.79
CA THR A 424 4.84 14.26 56.91
C THR A 424 4.22 13.65 58.15
N LEU A 425 3.50 12.55 57.99
CA LEU A 425 2.93 11.77 59.09
C LEU A 425 3.65 10.43 59.19
N THR A 426 4.42 10.27 60.26
CA THR A 426 5.13 9.03 60.61
C THR A 426 4.31 8.26 61.64
N ALA A 427 3.30 7.52 61.19
CA ALA A 427 2.55 6.59 62.04
C ALA A 427 2.85 5.14 61.61
N PRO A 428 2.97 4.18 62.54
CA PRO A 428 3.04 2.76 62.20
C PRO A 428 1.65 2.34 61.72
N VAL A 429 1.40 2.40 60.42
CA VAL A 429 0.10 1.99 59.85
C VAL A 429 0.06 0.47 59.81
N THR A 430 -0.81 -0.14 60.63
CA THR A 430 -0.96 -1.60 60.73
C THR A 430 -2.08 -2.16 59.85
N THR A 431 -2.88 -1.31 59.21
CA THR A 431 -3.98 -1.72 58.32
C THR A 431 -3.92 -1.02 56.96
N LEU A 432 -4.41 -1.70 55.92
CA LEU A 432 -4.22 -1.41 54.49
C LEU A 432 -5.23 -0.39 53.91
N SER A 433 -5.94 0.38 54.74
CA SER A 433 -6.88 1.42 54.28
C SER A 433 -6.85 2.65 55.19
N VAL A 434 -6.37 3.78 54.65
CA VAL A 434 -6.29 5.08 55.34
C VAL A 434 -7.12 6.11 54.59
N THR A 435 -8.00 6.80 55.31
CA THR A 435 -8.74 7.98 54.81
C THR A 435 -8.03 9.23 55.28
N ALA A 436 -7.70 10.15 54.38
CA ALA A 436 -7.27 11.51 54.74
C ALA A 436 -8.45 12.48 54.53
N THR A 437 -8.49 13.58 55.28
CA THR A 437 -9.41 14.70 55.07
C THR A 437 -8.64 16.00 55.11
N ALA A 438 -8.78 16.84 54.09
CA ALA A 438 -8.24 18.21 54.11
C ALA A 438 -9.37 19.20 54.40
N THR A 439 -9.13 20.13 55.30
CA THR A 439 -10.11 21.17 55.70
C THR A 439 -9.49 22.56 55.49
N ASP A 440 -10.18 23.41 54.73
CA ASP A 440 -9.76 24.80 54.53
C ASP A 440 -10.03 25.67 55.76
N THR A 441 -9.58 26.93 55.72
CA THR A 441 -9.80 27.90 56.83
C THR A 441 -11.26 28.35 56.98
N ALA A 442 -12.12 28.02 56.02
CA ALA A 442 -13.57 28.29 56.04
C ALA A 442 -14.39 27.09 56.52
N GLY A 443 -13.76 25.94 56.83
CA GLY A 443 -14.42 24.73 57.30
C GLY A 443 -14.96 23.82 56.19
N ASN A 444 -14.62 24.07 54.93
CA ASN A 444 -14.96 23.17 53.82
C ASN A 444 -14.02 21.95 53.88
N THR A 445 -14.60 20.76 53.79
CA THR A 445 -13.85 19.49 53.91
C THR A 445 -13.78 18.76 52.58
N SER A 446 -12.70 18.02 52.39
CA SER A 446 -12.48 17.16 51.22
C SER A 446 -12.00 15.81 51.68
N LYS A 447 -12.79 14.77 51.41
CA LYS A 447 -12.59 13.41 51.93
C LYS A 447 -11.88 12.55 50.88
N PHE A 448 -10.73 12.00 51.23
CA PHE A 448 -10.00 11.02 50.43
C PHE A 448 -10.46 9.62 50.79
N THR A 449 -11.19 8.94 49.92
CA THR A 449 -11.59 7.55 50.16
C THR A 449 -10.44 6.62 49.73
N PRO A 450 -9.92 5.73 50.59
CA PRO A 450 -8.98 4.70 50.15
C PRO A 450 -9.69 3.71 49.23
N CYS A 451 -8.99 3.27 48.17
CA CYS A 451 -9.36 2.04 47.50
C CYS A 451 -9.21 0.87 48.49
N LYS A 452 -10.26 0.07 48.63
CA LYS A 452 -10.22 -1.23 49.29
C LYS A 452 -9.36 -2.16 48.44
N ASP A 453 -8.14 -2.46 48.88
CA ASP A 453 -7.40 -3.61 48.37
C ASP A 453 -8.13 -4.88 48.86
N THR A 454 -8.98 -5.41 47.98
CA THR A 454 -9.54 -6.75 48.16
C THR A 454 -8.82 -7.64 47.16
N ALA A 455 -7.72 -8.23 47.64
CA ALA A 455 -6.91 -9.26 46.99
C ALA A 455 -6.25 -8.83 45.67
N TYR A 456 -4.98 -8.46 45.72
CA TYR A 456 -3.86 -9.17 45.05
C TYR A 456 -2.60 -8.32 45.19
N GLN A 457 -1.84 -8.52 46.27
CA GLN A 457 -0.41 -8.22 46.23
C GLN A 457 0.29 -9.31 45.43
N SER A 458 -0.02 -9.38 44.13
CA SER A 458 0.70 -10.22 43.18
C SER A 458 1.88 -9.41 42.67
N CYS A 459 3.12 -9.89 42.86
CA CYS A 459 4.31 -9.23 42.31
C CYS A 459 4.46 -9.41 40.78
N ILE A 460 3.41 -9.96 40.15
CA ILE A 460 3.19 -10.11 38.72
C ILE A 460 1.71 -9.78 38.45
N ILE A 461 1.42 -8.97 37.43
CA ILE A 461 0.08 -8.69 36.92
C ILE A 461 -0.03 -9.43 35.58
N PRO A 462 -0.58 -10.64 35.58
CA PRO A 462 -0.73 -11.43 34.37
C PRO A 462 -1.58 -10.71 33.34
N ASN A 463 -1.22 -10.79 32.06
CA ASN A 463 -2.01 -10.22 30.98
C ASN A 463 -1.78 -10.97 29.66
N ILE A 464 -2.83 -11.07 28.85
CA ILE A 464 -2.81 -11.71 27.53
C ILE A 464 -3.15 -10.66 26.49
N LEU A 465 -2.32 -10.57 25.46
CA LEU A 465 -2.70 -9.93 24.20
C LEU A 465 -2.96 -11.03 23.17
N ALA A 466 -4.21 -11.08 22.69
CA ALA A 466 -4.65 -11.98 21.64
C ALA A 466 -5.70 -11.26 20.79
N ASP A 467 -5.85 -11.69 19.54
CA ASP A 467 -6.94 -11.21 18.69
C ASP A 467 -8.29 -11.54 19.36
N SER A 468 -9.21 -10.57 19.41
CA SER A 468 -10.55 -10.80 19.96
C SER A 468 -11.43 -11.62 19.01
N VAL A 469 -11.04 -11.70 17.73
CA VAL A 469 -11.77 -12.36 16.65
C VAL A 469 -10.78 -13.02 15.69
N GLY A 470 -11.02 -14.29 15.36
CA GLY A 470 -10.20 -15.10 14.45
C GLY A 470 -11.04 -15.91 13.45
N CYS A 471 -10.36 -16.69 12.61
CA CYS A 471 -10.97 -17.55 11.59
C CYS A 471 -10.50 -19.00 11.74
N SER A 472 -11.42 -19.95 11.60
CA SER A 472 -11.13 -21.38 11.76
C SER A 472 -10.06 -21.86 10.76
N GLY A 473 -9.07 -22.59 11.25
CA GLY A 473 -7.95 -23.10 10.45
C GLY A 473 -6.84 -22.06 10.17
N ASN A 474 -6.99 -20.83 10.66
CA ASN A 474 -5.92 -19.84 10.65
C ASN A 474 -5.18 -19.83 11.98
N SER A 475 -3.89 -19.52 11.91
CA SER A 475 -3.03 -19.27 13.06
C SER A 475 -3.46 -18.00 13.78
N ILE A 476 -3.75 -18.13 15.07
CA ILE A 476 -3.94 -17.04 16.02
C ILE A 476 -2.67 -16.93 16.85
N VAL A 477 -2.15 -15.72 16.95
CA VAL A 477 -1.02 -15.42 17.83
C VAL A 477 -1.57 -14.87 19.14
N ALA A 478 -1.19 -15.49 20.25
CA ALA A 478 -1.37 -14.94 21.58
C ALA A 478 0.01 -14.72 22.18
N TRP A 479 0.20 -13.64 22.93
CA TRP A 479 1.44 -13.42 23.64
C TRP A 479 1.23 -12.83 25.02
N ASP A 480 2.23 -13.08 25.85
CA ASP A 480 2.29 -12.58 27.21
C ASP A 480 2.50 -11.07 27.22
N ALA A 481 1.64 -10.37 27.94
CA ALA A 481 1.73 -8.92 28.19
C ALA A 481 1.78 -8.61 29.68
N SER A 482 2.10 -9.60 30.49
CA SER A 482 2.09 -9.53 31.95
C SER A 482 3.11 -8.52 32.47
N LEU A 483 2.71 -7.71 33.44
CA LEU A 483 3.58 -6.73 34.09
C LEU A 483 4.26 -7.38 35.31
N THR A 484 5.54 -7.09 35.55
CA THR A 484 6.25 -7.53 36.76
C THR A 484 6.71 -6.33 37.59
N LEU A 485 7.02 -6.56 38.87
CA LEU A 485 7.68 -5.53 39.68
C LEU A 485 9.09 -5.20 39.14
N PRO A 486 9.58 -3.96 39.34
CA PRO A 486 10.93 -3.57 38.95
C PRO A 486 11.99 -4.54 39.48
N GLY A 487 12.88 -5.00 38.59
CA GLY A 487 13.97 -5.93 38.93
C GLY A 487 13.60 -7.41 38.94
N THR A 488 12.40 -7.78 38.49
CA THR A 488 11.98 -9.18 38.32
C THR A 488 11.62 -9.49 36.86
N SER A 489 11.92 -10.70 36.40
CA SER A 489 11.68 -11.14 35.02
C SER A 489 10.83 -12.41 34.98
N ILE A 490 9.93 -12.53 34.01
CA ILE A 490 9.13 -13.75 33.79
C ILE A 490 10.06 -14.87 33.29
N ILE A 491 9.97 -16.04 33.91
CA ILE A 491 10.82 -17.21 33.60
C ILE A 491 10.03 -18.44 33.14
N SER A 492 8.69 -18.40 33.23
CA SER A 492 7.83 -19.52 32.85
C SER A 492 6.49 -19.03 32.34
N TRP A 493 6.01 -19.66 31.25
CA TRP A 493 4.70 -19.48 30.64
C TRP A 493 3.99 -20.82 30.55
N ALA A 494 2.68 -20.81 30.79
CA ALA A 494 1.81 -21.93 30.48
C ALA A 494 0.47 -21.42 29.96
N TRP A 495 0.14 -21.79 28.73
CA TRP A 495 -1.06 -21.41 28.01
C TRP A 495 -2.05 -22.57 27.99
N ALA A 496 -3.32 -22.27 28.16
CA ALA A 496 -4.43 -23.15 27.85
C ALA A 496 -5.38 -22.41 26.92
N PHE A 497 -5.61 -22.93 25.71
CA PHE A 497 -6.37 -22.22 24.66
C PHE A 497 -7.89 -22.40 24.76
N GLY A 498 -8.36 -23.17 25.75
CA GLY A 498 -9.79 -23.40 25.95
C GLY A 498 -10.42 -24.45 25.03
N ASP A 499 -9.65 -25.03 24.11
CA ASP A 499 -10.03 -26.15 23.22
C ASP A 499 -9.43 -27.50 23.65
N GLY A 500 -8.78 -27.53 24.83
CA GLY A 500 -8.08 -28.69 25.37
C GLY A 500 -6.59 -28.77 25.02
N THR A 501 -6.07 -27.84 24.21
CA THR A 501 -4.64 -27.73 23.89
C THR A 501 -3.91 -26.75 24.82
N VAL A 502 -2.59 -26.92 24.92
CA VAL A 502 -1.71 -26.14 25.81
C VAL A 502 -0.37 -25.82 25.13
N SER A 503 0.31 -24.77 25.60
CA SER A 503 1.70 -24.44 25.20
C SER A 503 2.50 -23.87 26.37
N SER A 504 3.82 -23.98 26.32
CA SER A 504 4.76 -23.33 27.27
C SER A 504 5.60 -22.24 26.63
N ASP A 505 5.37 -21.95 25.34
CA ASP A 505 6.12 -20.93 24.63
C ASP A 505 5.73 -19.53 25.12
N GLN A 506 6.66 -18.58 25.10
CA GLN A 506 6.36 -17.17 25.39
C GLN A 506 5.43 -16.55 24.31
N PHE A 507 5.58 -17.01 23.06
CA PHE A 507 4.85 -16.53 21.89
C PHE A 507 4.22 -17.71 21.13
N PRO A 508 3.18 -18.37 21.67
CA PRO A 508 2.57 -19.49 21.00
C PRO A 508 1.80 -19.05 19.74
N ASN A 509 1.90 -19.88 18.71
CA ASN A 509 1.00 -19.84 17.56
C ASN A 509 0.02 -21.00 17.69
N HIS A 510 -1.28 -20.71 17.72
CA HIS A 510 -2.33 -21.71 17.90
C HIS A 510 -3.35 -21.69 16.76
N VAL A 511 -3.82 -22.86 16.34
CA VAL A 511 -4.82 -22.99 15.26
C VAL A 511 -6.07 -23.66 15.81
N TYR A 512 -7.18 -22.92 15.82
CA TYR A 512 -8.48 -23.47 16.18
C TYR A 512 -9.12 -24.15 14.96
N SER A 513 -9.40 -25.45 15.05
CA SER A 513 -10.09 -26.21 14.00
C SER A 513 -11.58 -25.90 13.94
N ASP A 514 -12.20 -25.70 15.10
CA ASP A 514 -13.63 -25.52 15.24
C ASP A 514 -14.00 -24.07 15.55
N THR A 515 -15.18 -23.66 15.13
CA THR A 515 -15.72 -22.32 15.40
C THR A 515 -16.28 -22.23 16.82
N GLY A 516 -16.30 -21.02 17.38
CA GLY A 516 -16.87 -20.81 18.71
C GLY A 516 -16.14 -19.76 19.53
N ASN A 517 -16.58 -19.61 20.78
CA ASN A 517 -15.92 -18.77 21.76
C ASN A 517 -14.95 -19.63 22.57
N TYR A 518 -13.69 -19.20 22.62
CA TYR A 518 -12.66 -19.84 23.43
C TYR A 518 -12.14 -18.86 24.47
N GLN A 519 -11.85 -19.38 25.65
CA GLN A 519 -11.18 -18.63 26.71
C GLN A 519 -9.73 -19.09 26.80
N ILE A 520 -8.83 -18.22 26.34
CA ILE A 520 -7.40 -18.38 26.49
C ILE A 520 -7.05 -18.06 27.94
N THR A 521 -6.28 -18.93 28.57
CA THR A 521 -5.75 -18.73 29.92
C THR A 521 -4.23 -18.79 29.87
N LEU A 522 -3.57 -17.81 30.48
CA LEU A 522 -2.13 -17.73 30.62
C LEU A 522 -1.77 -17.78 32.09
N TYR A 523 -0.84 -18.65 32.43
CA TYR A 523 -0.14 -18.68 33.71
C TYR A 523 1.30 -18.23 33.49
N VAL A 524 1.75 -17.25 34.27
CA VAL A 524 3.12 -16.74 34.24
C VAL A 524 3.75 -16.86 35.62
N THR A 525 5.07 -17.09 35.67
CA THR A 525 5.85 -17.06 36.91
C THR A 525 7.16 -16.30 36.70
N ASN A 526 7.53 -15.42 37.64
CA ASN A 526 8.80 -14.68 37.60
C ASN A 526 9.93 -15.32 38.41
N ASP A 527 11.14 -14.80 38.25
CA ASP A 527 12.36 -15.19 38.96
C ASP A 527 12.32 -14.96 40.47
N ALA A 528 11.39 -14.12 40.96
CA ALA A 528 11.08 -13.95 42.38
C ALA A 528 10.09 -15.00 42.92
N GLY A 529 9.60 -15.92 42.08
CA GLY A 529 8.68 -16.99 42.46
C GLY A 529 7.21 -16.58 42.54
N CYS A 530 6.84 -15.37 42.09
CA CYS A 530 5.45 -14.96 41.99
C CYS A 530 4.82 -15.52 40.73
N SER A 531 3.62 -16.07 40.88
CA SER A 531 2.81 -16.59 39.79
C SER A 531 1.49 -15.84 39.69
N GLY A 532 0.94 -15.73 38.48
CA GLY A 532 -0.43 -15.30 38.32
C GLY A 532 -1.06 -15.83 37.03
N GLN A 533 -2.36 -15.62 36.92
CA GLN A 533 -3.18 -16.01 35.78
C GLN A 533 -3.86 -14.81 35.11
N ALA A 534 -3.90 -14.81 33.78
CA ALA A 534 -4.77 -13.95 32.96
C ALA A 534 -5.69 -14.79 32.08
N THR A 535 -6.82 -14.20 31.69
CA THR A 535 -7.76 -14.82 30.75
C THR A 535 -8.18 -13.82 29.68
N ALA A 536 -8.26 -14.27 28.43
CA ALA A 536 -8.78 -13.50 27.31
C ALA A 536 -9.80 -14.35 26.53
N ASN A 537 -10.88 -13.73 26.05
CA ASN A 537 -11.86 -14.42 25.22
C ASN A 537 -11.61 -14.09 23.74
N ILE A 538 -11.62 -15.12 22.90
CA ILE A 538 -11.54 -15.01 21.45
C ILE A 538 -12.76 -15.66 20.81
N HIS A 539 -13.29 -15.05 19.74
CA HIS A 539 -14.31 -15.66 18.90
C HIS A 539 -13.72 -16.14 17.58
N ILE A 540 -13.85 -17.44 17.27
CA ILE A 540 -13.40 -18.04 16.00
C ILE A 540 -14.59 -18.19 15.07
N ASN A 541 -14.60 -17.40 14.00
CA ASN A 541 -15.60 -17.48 12.94
C ASN A 541 -15.30 -18.62 11.97
N ALA A 542 -16.34 -19.03 11.24
CA ALA A 542 -16.17 -19.98 10.14
C ALA A 542 -15.38 -19.33 9.01
N SER A 543 -14.35 -20.03 8.54
CA SER A 543 -13.72 -19.69 7.25
C SER A 543 -14.67 -20.05 6.10
N PRO A 544 -14.68 -19.27 5.00
CA PRO A 544 -15.46 -19.61 3.83
C PRO A 544 -14.95 -20.90 3.18
N ILE A 545 -15.82 -21.54 2.41
CA ILE A 545 -15.47 -22.70 1.60
C ILE A 545 -15.30 -22.19 0.17
N ALA A 546 -14.05 -22.16 -0.32
CA ALA A 546 -13.72 -21.73 -1.67
C ALA A 546 -13.79 -22.94 -2.63
N ILE A 547 -14.65 -22.86 -3.64
CA ILE A 547 -14.82 -23.89 -4.67
C ILE A 547 -14.75 -23.24 -6.04
N LEU A 548 -13.80 -23.73 -6.84
CA LEU A 548 -13.57 -23.33 -8.23
C LEU A 548 -13.75 -24.56 -9.12
N ILE A 549 -14.65 -24.45 -10.10
CA ILE A 549 -14.79 -25.41 -11.19
C ILE A 549 -14.32 -24.73 -12.48
N THR A 550 -13.36 -25.36 -13.16
CA THR A 550 -12.83 -24.92 -14.44
C THR A 550 -12.51 -26.14 -15.30
N ASN A 551 -12.13 -25.91 -16.55
CA ASN A 551 -11.67 -26.95 -17.45
C ASN A 551 -10.15 -27.11 -17.37
N ASP A 552 -9.68 -28.36 -17.49
CA ASP A 552 -8.26 -28.70 -17.30
C ASP A 552 -7.38 -28.21 -18.47
N GLU A 553 -7.96 -28.04 -19.66
CA GLU A 553 -7.23 -27.75 -20.91
C GLU A 553 -8.06 -26.84 -21.84
N ILE A 554 -7.39 -25.89 -22.48
CA ILE A 554 -7.91 -24.98 -23.53
C ILE A 554 -6.85 -24.71 -24.59
N CYS A 555 -7.23 -24.07 -25.68
CA CYS A 555 -6.27 -23.50 -26.62
C CYS A 555 -6.14 -21.99 -26.53
N THR A 556 -4.97 -21.50 -26.90
CA THR A 556 -4.64 -20.07 -26.97
C THR A 556 -5.75 -19.25 -27.63
N GLY A 557 -6.16 -18.18 -26.96
CA GLY A 557 -7.24 -17.28 -27.37
C GLY A 557 -8.67 -17.76 -27.05
N SER A 558 -8.86 -19.01 -26.59
CA SER A 558 -10.17 -19.51 -26.16
C SER A 558 -10.52 -19.02 -24.75
N PRO A 559 -11.80 -18.73 -24.45
CA PRO A 559 -12.21 -18.35 -23.10
C PRO A 559 -12.11 -19.55 -22.14
N VAL A 560 -11.62 -19.29 -20.92
CA VAL A 560 -11.61 -20.25 -19.82
C VAL A 560 -13.02 -20.37 -19.23
N SER A 561 -13.46 -21.59 -18.90
CA SER A 561 -14.69 -21.80 -18.14
C SER A 561 -14.42 -21.58 -16.66
N LEU A 562 -15.11 -20.63 -16.04
CA LEU A 562 -14.91 -20.27 -14.63
C LEU A 562 -16.26 -20.30 -13.92
N LEU A 563 -16.42 -21.21 -12.97
CA LEU A 563 -17.61 -21.31 -12.15
C LEU A 563 -17.23 -21.29 -10.66
N ASN A 564 -17.80 -20.30 -9.95
CA ASN A 564 -17.67 -20.12 -8.52
C ASN A 564 -18.82 -20.83 -7.79
N GLU A 565 -18.51 -21.90 -7.05
CA GLU A 565 -19.47 -22.62 -6.19
C GLU A 565 -19.16 -22.41 -4.71
N SER A 566 -18.47 -21.31 -4.39
CA SER A 566 -18.04 -21.03 -3.03
C SER A 566 -19.20 -20.67 -2.11
N SER A 567 -19.02 -20.89 -0.81
CA SER A 567 -19.96 -20.44 0.22
C SER A 567 -19.24 -19.65 1.32
N GLY A 568 -19.95 -18.74 1.98
CA GLY A 568 -19.39 -17.93 3.07
C GLY A 568 -19.08 -18.71 4.35
N GLY A 569 -19.39 -20.01 4.39
CA GLY A 569 -19.29 -20.85 5.59
C GLY A 569 -20.64 -20.96 6.32
N THR A 570 -20.60 -21.11 7.65
CA THR A 570 -21.80 -21.35 8.47
C THR A 570 -22.66 -20.08 8.65
N ASN A 571 -23.65 -19.90 7.77
CA ASN A 571 -24.60 -18.76 7.75
C ASN A 571 -23.99 -17.37 7.47
N ASP A 572 -22.76 -17.31 6.97
CA ASP A 572 -22.13 -16.05 6.55
C ASP A 572 -22.25 -15.87 5.03
N SER A 573 -22.33 -14.62 4.57
CA SER A 573 -22.38 -14.27 3.15
C SER A 573 -20.99 -13.96 2.62
N ILE A 574 -20.73 -14.26 1.35
CA ILE A 574 -19.53 -13.79 0.65
C ILE A 574 -19.66 -12.29 0.41
N VAL A 575 -18.60 -11.53 0.70
CA VAL A 575 -18.56 -10.06 0.52
C VAL A 575 -17.51 -9.61 -0.48
N SER A 576 -16.50 -10.44 -0.77
CA SER A 576 -15.55 -10.18 -1.84
C SER A 576 -14.99 -11.47 -2.45
N LEU A 577 -14.61 -11.34 -3.72
CA LEU A 577 -13.95 -12.35 -4.53
C LEU A 577 -12.71 -11.74 -5.16
N LEU A 578 -11.65 -12.52 -5.27
CA LEU A 578 -10.45 -12.16 -6.02
C LEU A 578 -9.98 -13.37 -6.81
N TRP A 579 -10.08 -13.24 -8.13
CA TRP A 579 -9.52 -14.15 -9.11
C TRP A 579 -8.12 -13.70 -9.49
N ASP A 580 -7.17 -14.62 -9.53
CA ASP A 580 -5.86 -14.46 -10.14
C ASP A 580 -5.71 -15.56 -11.20
N PHE A 581 -5.50 -15.16 -12.45
CA PHE A 581 -5.45 -16.09 -13.58
C PHE A 581 -4.05 -16.68 -13.81
N GLY A 582 -3.05 -16.32 -13.02
CA GLY A 582 -1.69 -16.85 -13.11
C GLY A 582 -0.86 -16.29 -14.29
N ASP A 583 -1.40 -15.34 -15.05
CA ASP A 583 -0.73 -14.61 -16.13
C ASP A 583 -0.45 -13.13 -15.79
N GLY A 584 -0.68 -12.76 -14.53
CA GLY A 584 -0.56 -11.38 -14.04
C GLY A 584 -1.84 -10.56 -14.14
N THR A 585 -2.95 -11.14 -14.59
CA THR A 585 -4.26 -10.48 -14.60
C THR A 585 -5.17 -11.00 -13.48
N THR A 586 -6.08 -10.15 -12.99
CA THR A 586 -6.99 -10.46 -11.89
C THR A 586 -8.42 -9.98 -12.16
N SER A 587 -9.39 -10.47 -11.38
CA SER A 587 -10.77 -9.99 -11.42
C SER A 587 -11.47 -10.07 -10.07
N VAL A 588 -12.45 -9.20 -9.83
CA VAL A 588 -13.32 -9.22 -8.63
C VAL A 588 -14.77 -9.55 -8.96
N LEU A 589 -15.06 -9.87 -10.23
CA LEU A 589 -16.40 -10.24 -10.66
C LEU A 589 -16.76 -11.66 -10.19
N ASP A 590 -18.04 -11.91 -9.97
CA ASP A 590 -18.53 -13.24 -9.58
C ASP A 590 -18.40 -14.28 -10.71
N SER A 591 -18.55 -13.84 -11.96
CA SER A 591 -18.34 -14.65 -13.17
C SER A 591 -17.49 -13.88 -14.18
N PRO A 592 -16.15 -13.88 -14.04
CA PRO A 592 -15.27 -13.21 -14.97
C PRO A 592 -15.12 -14.02 -16.27
N ALA A 593 -14.77 -13.33 -17.36
CA ALA A 593 -14.32 -13.95 -18.60
C ALA A 593 -12.82 -13.73 -18.74
N HIS A 594 -12.06 -14.77 -19.09
CA HIS A 594 -10.62 -14.71 -19.28
C HIS A 594 -10.16 -15.60 -20.43
N SER A 595 -9.06 -15.23 -21.10
CA SER A 595 -8.38 -16.06 -22.11
C SER A 595 -6.88 -15.77 -22.13
N TYR A 596 -6.08 -16.75 -22.54
CA TYR A 596 -4.62 -16.62 -22.57
C TYR A 596 -4.11 -16.42 -23.99
N SER A 597 -3.19 -15.47 -24.17
CA SER A 597 -2.59 -15.12 -25.46
C SER A 597 -1.39 -15.97 -25.83
N ASN A 598 -0.81 -16.68 -24.86
CA ASN A 598 0.34 -17.55 -25.06
C ASN A 598 0.04 -18.95 -24.51
N PRO A 599 0.62 -20.00 -25.11
CA PRO A 599 0.53 -21.35 -24.58
C PRO A 599 1.35 -21.48 -23.29
N GLY A 600 0.91 -22.37 -22.40
CA GLY A 600 1.55 -22.61 -21.11
C GLY A 600 0.60 -23.20 -20.08
N THR A 601 1.12 -23.55 -18.90
CA THR A 601 0.28 -23.94 -17.76
C THR A 601 0.09 -22.73 -16.86
N TYR A 602 -1.17 -22.38 -16.60
CA TYR A 602 -1.55 -21.25 -15.76
C TYR A 602 -2.26 -21.75 -14.51
N THR A 603 -1.88 -21.22 -13.35
CA THR A 603 -2.55 -21.53 -12.08
C THR A 603 -3.60 -20.47 -11.80
N ILE A 604 -4.87 -20.84 -11.92
CA ILE A 604 -5.99 -19.98 -11.58
C ILE A 604 -6.27 -20.13 -10.09
N SER A 605 -6.26 -19.03 -9.34
CA SER A 605 -6.63 -19.00 -7.93
C SER A 605 -7.87 -18.15 -7.69
N LEU A 606 -8.74 -18.62 -6.80
CA LEU A 606 -9.92 -17.92 -6.34
C LEU A 606 -9.80 -17.73 -4.83
N THR A 607 -9.77 -16.47 -4.39
CA THR A 607 -9.83 -16.08 -2.98
C THR A 607 -11.21 -15.53 -2.66
N VAL A 608 -11.84 -16.08 -1.64
CA VAL A 608 -13.20 -15.74 -1.20
C VAL A 608 -13.13 -15.17 0.20
N THR A 609 -13.78 -14.04 0.44
CA THR A 609 -13.89 -13.44 1.78
C THR A 609 -15.36 -13.35 2.19
N ASN A 610 -15.67 -13.76 3.42
CA ASN A 610 -17.02 -13.68 3.97
C ASN A 610 -17.25 -12.39 4.79
N SER A 611 -18.50 -12.19 5.22
CA SER A 611 -18.95 -11.01 5.98
C SER A 611 -18.30 -10.85 7.36
N LYS A 612 -17.54 -11.85 7.83
CA LYS A 612 -16.73 -11.79 9.06
C LYS A 612 -15.27 -11.43 8.80
N GLY A 613 -14.90 -11.21 7.55
CA GLY A 613 -13.52 -10.91 7.15
C GLY A 613 -12.62 -12.14 7.03
N CYS A 614 -13.16 -13.35 7.13
CA CYS A 614 -12.39 -14.58 6.93
C CYS A 614 -12.22 -14.86 5.44
N ALA A 615 -10.99 -15.17 5.05
CA ALA A 615 -10.62 -15.45 3.67
C ALA A 615 -10.11 -16.88 3.48
N LYS A 616 -10.44 -17.49 2.34
CA LYS A 616 -9.91 -18.79 1.92
C LYS A 616 -9.61 -18.76 0.42
N SER A 617 -8.51 -19.39 0.03
CA SER A 617 -8.14 -19.56 -1.37
C SER A 617 -8.21 -21.02 -1.82
N THR A 618 -8.54 -21.20 -3.10
CA THR A 618 -8.41 -22.46 -3.84
C THR A 618 -7.71 -22.20 -5.17
N SER A 619 -7.10 -23.22 -5.78
CA SER A 619 -6.40 -23.06 -7.06
C SER A 619 -6.48 -24.31 -7.92
N VAL A 620 -6.54 -24.11 -9.23
CA VAL A 620 -6.56 -25.16 -10.26
C VAL A 620 -5.60 -24.77 -11.38
N ASN A 621 -4.88 -25.74 -11.93
CA ASN A 621 -4.03 -25.52 -13.10
C ASN A 621 -4.82 -25.76 -14.38
N VAL A 622 -4.68 -24.85 -15.34
CA VAL A 622 -5.24 -24.96 -16.69
C VAL A 622 -4.08 -25.02 -17.68
N LEU A 623 -4.08 -26.02 -18.55
CA LEU A 623 -3.15 -26.13 -19.67
C LEU A 623 -3.69 -25.35 -20.87
N VAL A 624 -2.88 -24.46 -21.42
CA VAL A 624 -3.18 -23.68 -22.64
C VAL A 624 -2.29 -24.19 -23.77
N ASP A 625 -2.89 -24.87 -24.74
CA ASP A 625 -2.20 -25.38 -25.90
C ASP A 625 -2.09 -24.35 -27.03
N PRO A 626 -0.97 -24.37 -27.79
CA PRO A 626 -0.84 -23.54 -28.97
C PRO A 626 -1.85 -23.95 -30.03
N SER A 627 -2.57 -22.97 -30.56
CA SER A 627 -3.45 -23.18 -31.71
C SER A 627 -2.65 -23.65 -32.94
N PRO A 628 -3.25 -24.42 -33.86
CA PRO A 628 -2.56 -24.88 -35.07
C PRO A 628 -2.11 -23.69 -35.90
N VAL A 629 -0.92 -23.77 -36.50
CA VAL A 629 -0.37 -22.72 -37.37
C VAL A 629 -0.31 -23.27 -38.80
N PRO A 630 -1.29 -22.94 -39.66
CA PRO A 630 -1.29 -23.37 -41.05
C PRO A 630 -0.14 -22.73 -41.83
N SER A 631 0.65 -23.56 -42.49
CA SER A 631 1.75 -23.10 -43.33
C SER A 631 2.01 -24.11 -44.44
N PHE A 632 2.43 -23.61 -45.59
CA PHE A 632 2.83 -24.43 -46.71
C PHE A 632 3.85 -23.74 -47.58
N SER A 633 4.54 -24.53 -48.39
CA SER A 633 5.32 -24.10 -49.53
C SER A 633 4.81 -24.77 -50.81
N TYR A 634 5.20 -24.25 -51.96
CA TYR A 634 4.85 -24.82 -53.24
C TYR A 634 6.05 -24.81 -54.20
N ASP A 635 6.09 -25.78 -55.10
CA ASP A 635 7.03 -25.84 -56.21
C ASP A 635 6.26 -25.96 -57.52
N SER A 636 6.49 -24.99 -58.42
CA SER A 636 5.85 -24.88 -59.73
C SER A 636 6.89 -25.02 -60.83
N THR A 637 7.53 -26.18 -60.94
CA THR A 637 8.53 -26.48 -61.97
C THR A 637 7.95 -26.41 -63.40
N GLY A 638 7.79 -25.19 -63.93
CA GLY A 638 7.65 -24.90 -65.35
C GLY A 638 6.25 -24.99 -65.96
N GLY A 639 5.16 -24.90 -65.19
CA GLY A 639 3.83 -24.79 -65.79
C GLY A 639 2.67 -24.99 -64.81
N HIS A 640 1.66 -25.69 -65.31
CA HIS A 640 0.37 -25.91 -64.63
C HIS A 640 0.41 -26.92 -63.48
N HIS A 641 1.49 -27.68 -63.34
CA HIS A 641 1.64 -28.71 -62.31
C HIS A 641 2.34 -28.14 -61.07
N VAL A 642 1.66 -28.17 -59.92
CA VAL A 642 2.19 -27.63 -58.66
C VAL A 642 2.15 -28.67 -57.55
N ILE A 643 3.28 -28.79 -56.86
CA ILE A 643 3.41 -29.65 -55.67
C ILE A 643 3.33 -28.75 -54.43
N PHE A 644 2.34 -28.99 -53.57
CA PHE A 644 2.21 -28.30 -52.29
C PHE A 644 2.79 -29.15 -51.17
N THR A 645 3.67 -28.55 -50.37
CA THR A 645 4.24 -29.17 -49.18
C THR A 645 3.68 -28.48 -47.95
N ASN A 646 2.97 -29.23 -47.11
CA ASN A 646 2.47 -28.74 -45.84
C ASN A 646 3.60 -28.62 -44.83
N THR A 647 3.73 -27.43 -44.25
CA THR A 647 4.71 -27.08 -43.21
C THR A 647 4.04 -26.58 -41.94
N SER A 648 2.76 -26.92 -41.74
CA SER A 648 1.96 -26.51 -40.59
C SER A 648 2.45 -27.16 -39.31
N THR A 649 2.29 -26.47 -38.18
CA THR A 649 2.55 -27.02 -36.85
C THR A 649 1.26 -27.15 -36.06
N SER A 650 1.09 -28.24 -35.33
CA SER A 650 -0.03 -28.50 -34.42
C SER A 650 0.43 -29.47 -33.33
N ASN A 651 -0.15 -29.35 -32.13
CA ASN A 651 0.08 -30.27 -31.01
C ASN A 651 -0.92 -31.44 -30.98
N GLY A 652 -2.05 -31.34 -31.70
CA GLY A 652 -3.06 -32.39 -31.80
C GLY A 652 -2.86 -33.31 -33.01
N THR A 653 -3.94 -33.98 -33.42
CA THR A 653 -4.05 -34.74 -34.67
C THR A 653 -4.62 -33.83 -35.77
N PRO A 654 -3.78 -33.27 -36.66
CA PRO A 654 -4.26 -32.31 -37.64
C PRO A 654 -5.02 -32.97 -38.80
N ALA A 655 -6.10 -32.31 -39.24
CA ALA A 655 -6.81 -32.55 -40.47
C ALA A 655 -6.66 -31.34 -41.41
N TYR A 656 -6.49 -31.60 -42.70
CA TYR A 656 -6.15 -30.57 -43.69
C TYR A 656 -7.26 -30.40 -44.72
N THR A 657 -7.53 -29.15 -45.08
CA THR A 657 -8.40 -28.80 -46.22
C THR A 657 -7.72 -27.73 -47.05
N TRP A 658 -7.54 -28.00 -48.33
CA TRP A 658 -6.95 -27.11 -49.32
C TRP A 658 -8.04 -26.56 -50.23
N ASP A 659 -7.96 -25.27 -50.53
CA ASP A 659 -8.67 -24.59 -51.62
C ASP A 659 -7.62 -24.01 -52.56
N PHE A 660 -7.59 -24.46 -53.81
CA PHE A 660 -6.56 -24.06 -54.77
C PHE A 660 -6.88 -22.73 -55.48
N GLY A 661 -7.99 -22.07 -55.15
CA GLY A 661 -8.39 -20.79 -55.71
C GLY A 661 -9.01 -20.89 -57.12
N ASP A 662 -9.26 -22.11 -57.60
CA ASP A 662 -9.84 -22.42 -58.91
C ASP A 662 -11.12 -23.27 -58.81
N SER A 663 -11.79 -23.24 -57.64
CA SER A 663 -12.96 -24.04 -57.25
C SER A 663 -12.70 -25.53 -57.01
N THR A 664 -11.44 -25.96 -56.97
CA THR A 664 -11.07 -27.33 -56.59
C THR A 664 -10.43 -27.37 -55.20
N THR A 665 -10.53 -28.53 -54.53
CA THR A 665 -10.09 -28.72 -53.14
C THR A 665 -9.39 -30.06 -52.92
N SER A 666 -8.66 -30.20 -51.81
CA SER A 666 -8.03 -31.47 -51.40
C SER A 666 -7.98 -31.61 -49.88
N THR A 667 -7.91 -32.84 -49.39
CA THR A 667 -7.67 -33.16 -47.97
C THR A 667 -6.36 -33.90 -47.72
N SER A 668 -5.56 -34.10 -48.77
CA SER A 668 -4.25 -34.76 -48.65
C SER A 668 -3.27 -33.86 -47.90
N THR A 669 -2.35 -34.46 -47.13
CA THR A 669 -1.33 -33.71 -46.39
C THR A 669 -0.44 -32.89 -47.32
N ASN A 670 0.05 -33.48 -48.42
CA ASN A 670 0.86 -32.81 -49.44
C ASN A 670 0.21 -33.04 -50.82
N PRO A 671 -0.74 -32.20 -51.24
CA PRO A 671 -1.44 -32.43 -52.50
C PRO A 671 -0.60 -31.97 -53.69
N VAL A 672 -0.93 -32.55 -54.84
CA VAL A 672 -0.43 -32.13 -56.15
C VAL A 672 -1.64 -31.64 -56.94
N HIS A 673 -1.52 -30.48 -57.58
CA HIS A 673 -2.64 -29.85 -58.30
C HIS A 673 -2.21 -29.39 -59.70
N ASP A 674 -3.10 -29.58 -60.67
CA ASP A 674 -2.92 -29.18 -62.07
C ASP A 674 -3.89 -28.03 -62.42
N TYR A 675 -3.35 -26.85 -62.68
CA TYR A 675 -4.12 -25.67 -63.09
C TYR A 675 -4.43 -25.69 -64.58
N ASN A 676 -5.62 -25.25 -64.98
CA ASN A 676 -5.99 -25.28 -66.42
C ASN A 676 -5.51 -24.06 -67.22
N GLN A 677 -5.10 -22.98 -66.55
CA GLN A 677 -4.71 -21.72 -67.16
C GLN A 677 -3.60 -21.05 -66.35
N ASP A 678 -2.87 -20.14 -67.02
CA ASP A 678 -1.97 -19.23 -66.34
C ASP A 678 -2.79 -18.20 -65.55
N GLY A 679 -2.32 -17.83 -64.35
CA GLY A 679 -3.05 -16.91 -63.48
C GLY A 679 -2.48 -16.79 -62.08
N ARG A 680 -3.04 -15.84 -61.32
CA ARG A 680 -2.80 -15.70 -59.89
C ARG A 680 -3.91 -16.39 -59.13
N TYR A 681 -3.56 -17.42 -58.36
CA TYR A 681 -4.51 -18.19 -57.58
C TYR A 681 -4.30 -17.93 -56.10
N ASN A 682 -5.38 -17.64 -55.37
CA ASN A 682 -5.33 -17.48 -53.92
C ASN A 682 -5.52 -18.85 -53.27
N VAL A 683 -4.41 -19.51 -52.95
CA VAL A 683 -4.42 -20.87 -52.39
C VAL A 683 -4.52 -20.78 -50.88
N CYS A 684 -5.48 -21.47 -50.29
CA CYS A 684 -5.72 -21.48 -48.85
C CYS A 684 -5.56 -22.89 -48.27
N LEU A 685 -4.81 -23.00 -47.19
CA LEU A 685 -4.73 -24.20 -46.35
C LEU A 685 -5.45 -23.93 -45.03
N THR A 686 -6.47 -24.74 -44.74
CA THR A 686 -7.13 -24.80 -43.44
C THR A 686 -6.65 -26.03 -42.67
N VAL A 687 -6.16 -25.80 -41.45
CA VAL A 687 -5.76 -26.86 -40.51
C VAL A 687 -6.76 -26.87 -39.36
N PHE A 688 -7.35 -28.04 -39.13
CA PHE A 688 -8.10 -28.35 -37.91
C PHE A 688 -7.26 -29.29 -37.06
N ASP A 689 -7.30 -29.17 -35.74
CA ASP A 689 -6.84 -30.26 -34.87
C ASP A 689 -7.88 -30.61 -33.80
N ASP A 690 -7.81 -31.85 -33.34
CA ASP A 690 -8.75 -32.45 -32.40
C ASP A 690 -8.59 -31.95 -30.95
N LEU A 691 -7.42 -31.41 -30.62
CA LEU A 691 -7.10 -30.87 -29.29
C LEU A 691 -7.74 -29.49 -29.10
N CYS A 692 -7.61 -28.60 -30.09
CA CYS A 692 -8.16 -27.26 -30.03
C CYS A 692 -9.56 -27.13 -30.57
N LEU A 693 -10.05 -28.11 -31.33
CA LEU A 693 -11.35 -28.06 -32.02
C LEU A 693 -11.53 -26.78 -32.86
N GLN A 694 -10.43 -26.12 -33.24
CA GLN A 694 -10.40 -24.90 -34.02
C GLN A 694 -9.90 -25.19 -35.43
N SER A 695 -10.41 -24.44 -36.40
CA SER A 695 -9.91 -24.44 -37.78
C SER A 695 -9.26 -23.09 -38.08
N ILE A 696 -7.95 -23.09 -38.37
CA ILE A 696 -7.23 -21.88 -38.75
C ILE A 696 -6.87 -21.98 -40.23
N GLN A 697 -6.98 -20.87 -40.97
CA GLN A 697 -6.70 -20.80 -42.39
C GLN A 697 -5.54 -19.84 -42.67
N ASN A 698 -4.64 -20.25 -43.57
CA ASN A 698 -3.61 -19.39 -44.14
C ASN A 698 -3.71 -19.43 -45.67
N CYS A 699 -3.67 -18.26 -46.32
CA CYS A 699 -3.76 -18.14 -47.76
C CYS A 699 -2.53 -17.45 -48.34
N GLN A 700 -2.05 -17.93 -49.48
CA GLN A 700 -0.93 -17.36 -50.21
C GLN A 700 -1.27 -17.26 -51.70
N ILE A 701 -0.81 -16.18 -52.36
CA ILE A 701 -0.93 -16.03 -53.80
C ILE A 701 0.13 -16.91 -54.49
N VAL A 702 -0.33 -17.78 -55.37
CA VAL A 702 0.49 -18.66 -56.20
C VAL A 702 0.37 -18.21 -57.65
N ASP A 703 1.51 -17.85 -58.24
CA ASP A 703 1.61 -17.43 -59.65
C ASP A 703 1.86 -18.67 -60.51
N ILE A 704 0.91 -18.98 -61.40
CA ILE A 704 1.00 -20.07 -62.37
C ILE A 704 1.25 -19.48 -63.75
N VAL A 705 2.41 -19.80 -64.32
CA VAL A 705 2.81 -19.31 -65.64
C VAL A 705 3.46 -20.43 -66.44
N THR A 706 3.07 -20.58 -67.70
CA THR A 706 3.69 -21.51 -68.65
C THR A 706 4.79 -20.79 -69.41
N GLY A 707 6.01 -20.80 -68.87
CA GLY A 707 7.17 -20.25 -69.56
C GLY A 707 8.31 -19.89 -68.63
N VAL A 708 9.41 -20.62 -68.75
CA VAL A 708 10.71 -20.22 -68.20
C VAL A 708 11.07 -18.86 -68.81
N HIS A 709 11.37 -17.88 -67.95
CA HIS A 709 12.11 -16.67 -68.33
C HIS A 709 13.49 -17.08 -68.89
N ASN A 710 13.54 -17.49 -70.16
CA ASN A 710 14.79 -17.70 -70.86
C ASN A 710 15.39 -16.32 -71.13
N ILE A 711 16.51 -16.04 -70.47
CA ILE A 711 17.41 -14.94 -70.84
C ILE A 711 17.81 -15.17 -72.30
N ILE A 712 17.22 -14.42 -73.23
CA ILE A 712 17.62 -14.45 -74.64
C ILE A 712 18.96 -13.70 -74.74
N PRO A 713 20.08 -14.37 -75.05
CA PRO A 713 21.42 -13.74 -75.04
C PRO A 713 21.55 -12.57 -76.03
N GLU A 714 20.67 -12.52 -77.03
CA GLU A 714 20.59 -11.44 -78.02
C GLU A 714 20.02 -10.13 -77.43
N LEU A 715 19.16 -10.21 -76.41
CA LEU A 715 18.57 -9.03 -75.74
C LEU A 715 19.53 -8.35 -74.75
N GLN A 716 20.52 -9.08 -74.22
CA GLN A 716 21.57 -8.52 -73.36
C GLN A 716 22.53 -7.56 -74.07
N LYS A 717 22.48 -7.49 -75.41
CA LYS A 717 23.28 -6.55 -76.21
C LYS A 717 22.63 -5.17 -76.37
N ILE A 718 21.40 -5.01 -75.91
CA ILE A 718 20.70 -3.72 -75.94
C ILE A 718 21.29 -2.83 -74.83
N LEU A 719 22.05 -1.82 -75.24
CA LEU A 719 22.62 -0.83 -74.33
C LEU A 719 21.66 0.36 -74.20
N ILE A 720 21.38 0.75 -72.95
CA ILE A 720 20.52 1.89 -72.60
C ILE A 720 21.39 3.04 -72.10
N SER A 721 21.36 4.18 -72.76
CA SER A 721 22.16 5.36 -72.38
C SER A 721 21.49 6.69 -72.78
N PRO A 722 21.63 7.78 -72.01
CA PRO A 722 22.27 7.84 -70.69
C PRO A 722 21.38 7.27 -69.58
N ASN A 723 21.99 6.69 -68.56
CA ASN A 723 21.36 6.31 -67.29
C ASN A 723 22.29 6.82 -66.16
N PRO A 724 21.99 7.93 -65.48
CA PRO A 724 20.68 8.59 -65.36
C PRO A 724 20.22 9.34 -66.63
N ALA A 725 18.93 9.29 -66.92
CA ALA A 725 18.30 9.96 -68.06
C ALA A 725 17.55 11.23 -67.62
N SER A 726 17.67 12.32 -68.39
CA SER A 726 16.98 13.59 -68.08
C SER A 726 15.81 13.88 -69.03
N SER A 727 15.99 13.65 -70.33
CA SER A 727 15.01 14.02 -71.36
C SER A 727 14.78 12.95 -72.43
N HIS A 728 15.72 12.04 -72.61
CA HIS A 728 15.66 10.96 -73.60
C HIS A 728 16.57 9.80 -73.17
N ILE A 729 16.33 8.64 -73.76
CA ILE A 729 17.21 7.48 -73.71
C ILE A 729 17.47 6.98 -75.13
N ILE A 730 18.61 6.34 -75.34
CA ILE A 730 19.03 5.74 -76.59
C ILE A 730 19.21 4.25 -76.35
N LEU A 731 18.56 3.45 -77.19
CA LEU A 731 18.74 2.00 -77.26
C LEU A 731 19.69 1.69 -78.41
N THR A 732 20.78 0.98 -78.13
CA THR A 732 21.77 0.58 -79.14
C THR A 732 21.88 -0.94 -79.18
N ASN A 733 21.74 -1.54 -80.37
CA ASN A 733 21.70 -3.00 -80.51
C ASN A 733 22.93 -3.64 -81.20
N GLY A 734 24.06 -2.93 -81.21
CA GLY A 734 25.38 -3.51 -81.57
C GLY A 734 25.47 -4.26 -82.91
N GLY A 735 24.78 -3.81 -83.97
CA GLY A 735 24.87 -4.39 -85.32
C GLY A 735 23.75 -5.35 -85.74
N ASN A 736 22.80 -5.68 -84.87
CA ASN A 736 21.71 -6.60 -85.18
C ASN A 736 20.38 -5.88 -85.44
N VAL A 737 19.61 -6.34 -86.42
CA VAL A 737 18.27 -5.83 -86.74
C VAL A 737 17.24 -6.47 -85.78
N ILE A 738 17.23 -6.07 -84.50
CA ILE A 738 16.13 -6.41 -83.57
C ILE A 738 15.03 -5.37 -83.74
N LYS A 739 13.80 -5.83 -83.99
CA LYS A 739 12.66 -4.95 -84.20
C LYS A 739 11.98 -4.70 -82.87
N ILE A 740 12.12 -3.47 -82.37
CA ILE A 740 11.44 -3.02 -81.15
C ILE A 740 9.97 -2.71 -81.49
N SER A 741 9.06 -3.48 -80.91
CA SER A 741 7.61 -3.38 -81.09
C SER A 741 7.04 -2.25 -80.24
N SER A 742 7.29 -2.27 -78.92
CA SER A 742 6.79 -1.24 -77.98
C SER A 742 7.85 -0.92 -76.91
N VAL A 743 7.75 0.26 -76.32
CA VAL A 743 8.56 0.67 -75.16
C VAL A 743 7.69 1.41 -74.17
N GLN A 744 7.67 0.94 -72.93
CA GLN A 744 6.86 1.48 -71.84
C GLN A 744 7.73 1.79 -70.62
N LEU A 745 7.40 2.87 -69.90
CA LEU A 745 7.95 3.13 -68.57
C LEU A 745 6.92 2.77 -67.50
N LEU A 746 7.35 2.03 -66.48
CA LEU A 746 6.55 1.62 -65.33
C LEU A 746 7.09 2.27 -64.05
N ASN A 747 6.20 2.80 -63.22
CA ASN A 747 6.53 3.25 -61.86
C ASN A 747 6.47 2.07 -60.89
N LEU A 748 7.52 1.86 -60.10
CA LEU A 748 7.66 0.76 -59.14
C LEU A 748 6.71 0.83 -57.94
N ILE A 749 6.06 1.98 -57.70
CA ILE A 749 5.12 2.15 -56.58
C ILE A 749 3.70 1.73 -56.98
N ASP A 750 3.28 1.97 -58.23
CA ASP A 750 1.88 1.79 -58.65
C ASP A 750 1.67 0.79 -59.80
N ASN A 751 2.74 0.24 -60.40
CA ASN A 751 2.70 -0.69 -61.56
C ASN A 751 1.94 -0.16 -62.80
N ILE A 752 1.68 1.14 -62.89
CA ILE A 752 0.98 1.77 -64.02
C ILE A 752 1.99 2.14 -65.12
N SER A 753 1.62 1.93 -66.39
CA SER A 753 2.37 2.47 -67.54
C SER A 753 2.27 3.99 -67.55
N VAL A 754 3.38 4.67 -67.31
CA VAL A 754 3.40 6.12 -67.12
C VAL A 754 3.53 6.86 -68.46
N ALA A 755 4.08 6.21 -69.49
CA ALA A 755 4.06 6.68 -70.87
C ALA A 755 4.59 5.66 -71.90
N GLU A 756 4.23 5.90 -73.16
CA GLU A 756 4.83 5.28 -74.34
C GLU A 756 5.81 6.26 -74.98
N GLY A 757 7.06 5.86 -75.16
CA GLY A 757 8.09 6.74 -75.71
C GLY A 757 7.90 6.99 -77.21
N GLN A 758 7.90 8.25 -77.66
CA GLN A 758 7.80 8.56 -79.09
C GLN A 758 9.11 8.20 -79.81
N LYS A 759 9.04 7.21 -80.72
CA LYS A 759 10.15 6.81 -81.61
C LYS A 759 10.41 7.92 -82.63
N THR A 760 11.53 8.62 -82.52
CA THR A 760 11.79 9.82 -83.34
C THR A 760 12.83 9.62 -84.45
N MET A 761 13.66 8.58 -84.44
CA MET A 761 14.57 8.27 -85.55
C MET A 761 15.15 6.84 -85.48
N TYR A 762 15.20 6.13 -86.61
CA TYR A 762 16.06 4.97 -86.82
C TYR A 762 17.24 5.41 -87.71
N GLN A 763 18.43 5.53 -87.13
CA GLN A 763 19.67 5.71 -87.88
C GLN A 763 20.59 4.53 -87.56
N GLY A 764 20.58 3.51 -88.42
CA GLY A 764 21.32 2.27 -88.17
C GLY A 764 20.81 1.54 -86.92
N ASP A 765 21.72 1.15 -86.03
CA ASP A 765 21.44 0.33 -84.83
C ASP A 765 20.98 1.12 -83.60
N MET A 766 20.65 2.41 -83.75
CA MET A 766 20.24 3.30 -82.66
C MET A 766 18.77 3.70 -82.77
N LEU A 767 18.05 3.61 -81.65
CA LEU A 767 16.70 4.13 -81.46
C LEU A 767 16.69 5.13 -80.31
N THR A 768 16.35 6.39 -80.60
CA THR A 768 16.17 7.43 -79.59
C THR A 768 14.71 7.50 -79.15
N ILE A 769 14.50 7.55 -77.83
CA ILE A 769 13.20 7.60 -77.17
C ILE A 769 13.14 8.84 -76.29
N SER A 770 12.23 9.75 -76.61
CA SER A 770 11.97 10.94 -75.78
C SER A 770 11.18 10.56 -74.54
N LEU A 771 11.65 10.99 -73.36
CA LEU A 771 10.97 10.74 -72.09
C LEU A 771 9.96 11.86 -71.79
N PRO A 772 8.75 11.53 -71.30
CA PRO A 772 7.78 12.52 -70.84
C PRO A 772 8.28 13.24 -69.58
N PRO A 773 7.63 14.35 -69.17
CA PRO A 773 7.91 15.04 -67.92
C PRO A 773 7.56 14.20 -66.69
N LEU A 774 8.49 13.33 -66.31
CA LEU A 774 8.44 12.46 -65.15
C LEU A 774 9.27 13.05 -64.00
N SER A 775 8.86 12.75 -62.77
CA SER A 775 9.59 13.10 -61.54
C SER A 775 10.92 12.36 -61.43
N ASN A 776 11.86 12.89 -60.65
CA ASN A 776 13.10 12.20 -60.34
C ASN A 776 12.83 10.91 -59.57
N GLY A 777 13.40 9.79 -60.00
CA GLY A 777 13.11 8.48 -59.41
C GLY A 777 13.57 7.29 -60.24
N ILE A 778 13.42 6.08 -59.69
CA ILE A 778 13.74 4.81 -60.36
C ILE A 778 12.49 4.30 -61.09
N TYR A 779 12.65 3.98 -62.37
CA TYR A 779 11.58 3.43 -63.22
C TYR A 779 12.04 2.11 -63.85
N LEU A 780 11.09 1.25 -64.20
CA LEU A 780 11.36 0.09 -65.05
C LEU A 780 11.03 0.43 -66.50
N LEU A 781 12.00 0.24 -67.37
CA LEU A 781 11.84 0.32 -68.81
C LEU A 781 11.49 -1.07 -69.34
N HIS A 782 10.27 -1.21 -69.85
CA HIS A 782 9.77 -2.44 -70.46
C HIS A 782 9.84 -2.32 -71.98
N ILE A 783 10.56 -3.22 -72.63
CA ILE A 783 10.82 -3.22 -74.07
C ILE A 783 10.33 -4.54 -74.66
N GLU A 784 9.36 -4.46 -75.57
CA GLU A 784 8.94 -5.61 -76.36
C GLU A 784 9.64 -5.61 -77.72
N THR A 785 10.16 -6.75 -78.12
CA THR A 785 10.82 -6.96 -79.41
C THR A 785 10.22 -8.14 -80.15
N ASP A 786 10.58 -8.30 -81.43
CA ASP A 786 10.28 -9.50 -82.21
C ASP A 786 10.98 -10.78 -81.70
N LYS A 787 11.92 -10.65 -80.74
CA LYS A 787 12.66 -11.77 -80.14
C LYS A 787 12.24 -12.10 -78.72
N GLY A 788 11.55 -11.20 -78.02
CA GLY A 788 11.14 -11.37 -76.62
C GLY A 788 11.05 -10.04 -75.87
N ILE A 789 10.92 -10.12 -74.55
CA ILE A 789 10.70 -8.98 -73.66
C ILE A 789 11.96 -8.73 -72.81
N LEU A 790 12.39 -7.47 -72.73
CA LEU A 790 13.47 -7.00 -71.86
C LEU A 790 12.93 -5.96 -70.87
N THR A 791 13.22 -6.14 -69.59
CA THR A 791 12.90 -5.15 -68.55
C THR A 791 14.17 -4.70 -67.86
N GLU A 792 14.44 -3.39 -67.86
CA GLU A 792 15.66 -2.81 -67.29
C GLU A 792 15.37 -1.64 -66.35
N LYS A 793 16.22 -1.46 -65.33
CA LYS A 793 16.09 -0.34 -64.38
C LYS A 793 16.74 0.92 -64.94
N ILE A 794 15.99 2.01 -64.96
CA ILE A 794 16.50 3.33 -65.35
C ILE A 794 16.25 4.35 -64.25
N LEU A 795 17.22 5.25 -64.05
CA LEU A 795 17.13 6.37 -63.12
C LEU A 795 16.80 7.64 -63.92
N ILE A 796 15.72 8.32 -63.57
CA ILE A 796 15.39 9.63 -64.14
C ILE A 796 15.89 10.74 -63.21
N GLN A 797 16.66 11.67 -63.76
CA GLN A 797 17.17 12.84 -63.08
C GLN A 797 17.07 14.07 -64.00
N ARG A 798 16.05 14.89 -63.76
CA ARG A 798 15.78 16.17 -64.43
C ARG A 798 16.32 17.36 -63.67
#